data_AF-F8WST4-F1
#
_entry.id   AF-F8WST4-F1
#
_cell.length_a   1.000
_cell.length_b   1.000
_cell.length_c   1.000
_cell.angle_alpha   90.00
_cell.angle_beta   90.00
_cell.angle_gamma   90.00
#
_symmetry.space_group_name_H-M   'P 1'
#
loop_
_entity.id
_entity.type
_entity.pdbx_description
1 polymer ?
#
loop_
_entity_poly.entity_id
_entity_poly.type
_entity_poly.pdbx_seq_one_letter_code
_entity_poly.pdbx_strand_id
1 'polypeptide(L)'
;MKALSYRHGPSPDKALNGATTMKMRWRVWLASLLAGLLWLMPAARAADYGQGVSVAGNVATIWFKSSVATTWVDIHYQVNSGATQNVRMAYSAGNARYEQQVNVASGTRLDYSFTYNNGTPAYDTGTFSYVVGGANPTPTATPTATPTATPTPQPTSAPASCAAWAEGNTYAAGTVVSYNGATYTALVTHTAYVGTNWNPAATPTLWRAGGSCGSQPTPTPNPTPTPTPNPTPTATPTPAGAAVPGRIQAEAWSAMSGVQTETTTDSGGGLDVGWIETGDWLDYRVNVATARSYTLQLRVASPNSGAALQLRNAAGAVLASVTVPNTGGWQNWVTVQTSVTLPAGNQVLRIHASNGGFNLNWLEFVAGSVTPTPPPVTPTPTPANPDLPVGSGAMTIKLENATRGTYGDQQVYWAIIGYDPTTRALSYVNRSGQLVPARVADNDAAGHLTKNGQNYANYFSTMSQTNWVSIPRIDSARLFISVGSPMFIKINLAADGLVGFAGPDLGNPTDPNQDVYFEWVEFTVDQYGYHGNSTRVDQFGFPIRTRLIGLDGYDRTLGETETREALFSAYERDVPAEFKSLVKRPYRIVAPGKGGFGHGGANSNYYTNYVNQVWSHYASNDLVFTAEAGTFRGRVIGNDFVFSKNGGPQNLYIRGKPVTQDIMEGSGNLAAGSAEEKVVQAQITAAFNRHLLLTVDPANWSNSAYYYLQAPANYFSKFWHDHSIDGLSYGFCYDDVRGHSSLLEHPSPKGLIVTVGW
;
A
#
# COMPACT_ATOMS: atom_id res chain seq x y z
N MET A 1 -35.93 15.69 4.29
CA MET A 1 -34.51 15.43 4.01
C MET A 1 -34.46 14.41 2.88
N LYS A 2 -34.13 14.83 1.65
CA LYS A 2 -34.14 13.98 0.46
C LYS A 2 -32.72 13.93 -0.10
N ALA A 3 -32.09 12.75 0.00
CA ALA A 3 -30.86 12.44 -0.72
C ALA A 3 -31.13 12.50 -2.23
N LEU A 4 -30.21 13.15 -2.94
CA LEU A 4 -30.27 13.40 -4.37
C LEU A 4 -30.22 12.08 -5.15
N SER A 5 -31.39 11.63 -5.59
CA SER A 5 -31.57 10.66 -6.66
C SER A 5 -31.16 11.30 -7.98
N TYR A 6 -30.14 10.75 -8.65
CA TYR A 6 -30.00 10.86 -10.09
C TYR A 6 -31.21 10.14 -10.72
N ARG A 7 -32.22 10.90 -11.14
CA ARG A 7 -33.24 10.42 -12.09
C ARG A 7 -32.84 10.89 -13.48
N HIS A 8 -32.43 9.97 -14.33
CA HIS A 8 -32.64 10.13 -15.77
C HIS A 8 -34.15 10.03 -16.03
N GLY A 9 -34.72 11.10 -16.58
CA GLY A 9 -36.08 11.10 -17.09
C GLY A 9 -36.19 10.29 -18.39
N PRO A 10 -37.37 9.74 -18.69
CA PRO A 10 -37.59 8.78 -19.76
C PRO A 10 -37.57 9.43 -21.14
N SER A 11 -37.03 8.71 -22.12
CA SER A 11 -37.26 8.96 -23.55
C SER A 11 -38.75 8.81 -23.88
N PRO A 12 -39.36 9.71 -24.67
CA PRO A 12 -40.60 9.41 -25.36
C PRO A 12 -40.31 8.87 -26.76
N ASP A 13 -40.70 7.61 -26.97
CA ASP A 13 -40.90 7.03 -28.30
C ASP A 13 -42.06 7.75 -29.02
N LYS A 14 -41.79 8.22 -30.24
CA LYS A 14 -42.55 7.96 -31.49
C LYS A 14 -42.38 9.11 -32.51
N ALA A 15 -41.68 8.82 -33.61
CA ALA A 15 -42.18 9.07 -34.97
C ALA A 15 -41.22 8.46 -36.00
N LEU A 16 -41.64 7.35 -36.60
CA LEU A 16 -41.14 6.84 -37.88
C LEU A 16 -41.52 7.83 -39.00
N ASN A 17 -40.56 8.22 -39.86
CA ASN A 17 -40.64 8.15 -41.32
C ASN A 17 -39.56 9.01 -42.02
N GLY A 18 -38.94 8.45 -43.06
CA GLY A 18 -38.29 9.21 -44.15
C GLY A 18 -36.76 9.31 -44.05
N ALA A 19 -35.98 8.30 -44.46
CA ALA A 19 -35.54 8.08 -45.85
C ALA A 19 -34.26 8.83 -46.26
N THR A 20 -33.21 8.03 -46.47
CA THR A 20 -32.19 8.09 -47.55
C THR A 20 -30.98 9.04 -47.49
N THR A 21 -29.85 8.45 -47.90
CA THR A 21 -28.56 9.02 -48.37
C THR A 21 -27.66 9.66 -47.29
N MET A 22 -26.42 9.21 -47.05
CA MET A 22 -25.34 9.10 -48.05
C MET A 22 -24.18 8.17 -47.56
N LYS A 23 -23.91 7.14 -48.38
CA LYS A 23 -22.66 6.41 -48.67
C LYS A 23 -21.42 6.74 -47.79
N MET A 24 -20.87 5.79 -47.05
CA MET A 24 -19.94 4.72 -47.50
C MET A 24 -18.71 5.27 -48.22
N ARG A 25 -17.50 5.05 -47.63
CA ARG A 25 -16.12 4.97 -48.22
C ARG A 25 -15.07 5.45 -47.16
N TRP A 26 -14.00 4.75 -46.72
CA TRP A 26 -13.11 3.73 -47.30
C TRP A 26 -12.43 2.83 -46.23
N ARG A 27 -12.18 1.57 -46.63
CA ARG A 27 -11.10 0.68 -46.16
C ARG A 27 -10.24 0.30 -47.39
N VAL A 28 -8.97 -0.05 -47.14
CA VAL A 28 -7.94 -0.68 -48.01
C VAL A 28 -7.29 0.30 -49.03
N TRP A 29 -5.98 0.58 -49.10
CA TRP A 29 -4.72 -0.19 -49.02
C TRP A 29 -3.58 0.70 -48.44
N LEU A 30 -2.60 0.22 -47.67
CA LEU A 30 -1.42 -0.49 -48.18
C LEU A 30 -0.78 -1.36 -47.07
N ALA A 31 -0.66 -2.65 -47.34
CA ALA A 31 0.21 -3.57 -46.62
C ALA A 31 1.41 -3.91 -47.53
N SER A 32 2.53 -4.24 -46.87
CA SER A 32 3.76 -4.87 -47.36
C SER A 32 4.94 -3.95 -47.69
N LEU A 33 5.76 -3.65 -46.67
CA LEU A 33 7.15 -4.10 -46.68
C LEU A 33 7.69 -4.32 -45.24
N LEU A 34 7.92 -5.61 -44.96
CA LEU A 34 8.81 -6.28 -44.01
C LEU A 34 9.27 -5.55 -42.74
N ALA A 35 8.87 -6.02 -41.56
CA ALA A 35 9.52 -7.10 -40.80
C ALA A 35 10.81 -6.65 -40.09
N GLY A 36 10.71 -6.44 -38.77
CA GLY A 36 11.86 -6.26 -37.90
C GLY A 36 11.58 -5.37 -36.69
N LEU A 37 10.90 -5.91 -35.67
CA LEU A 37 11.28 -5.82 -34.25
C LEU A 37 10.13 -6.39 -33.40
N LEU A 38 10.26 -7.69 -33.08
CA LEU A 38 9.47 -8.38 -32.07
C LEU A 38 10.45 -8.73 -30.92
N TRP A 39 10.06 -8.39 -29.69
CA TRP A 39 10.61 -8.76 -28.37
C TRP A 39 11.84 -8.06 -27.80
N LEU A 40 11.66 -7.44 -26.62
CA LEU A 40 12.29 -7.82 -25.34
C LEU A 40 11.77 -6.97 -24.16
N MET A 41 10.86 -7.53 -23.35
CA MET A 41 10.79 -7.26 -21.92
C MET A 41 10.59 -8.60 -21.20
N PRO A 42 11.41 -8.97 -20.20
CA PRO A 42 11.13 -10.17 -19.42
C PRO A 42 10.05 -9.86 -18.38
N ALA A 43 8.94 -10.60 -18.44
CA ALA A 43 8.06 -10.77 -17.30
C ALA A 43 8.83 -11.49 -16.19
N ALA A 44 8.73 -11.05 -14.94
CA ALA A 44 9.20 -11.83 -13.80
C ALA A 44 8.43 -13.16 -13.79
N ARG A 45 9.12 -14.29 -13.99
CA ARG A 45 8.50 -15.62 -13.87
C ARG A 45 8.11 -15.85 -12.42
N ALA A 46 6.84 -16.22 -12.18
CA ALA A 46 6.43 -16.80 -10.91
C ALA A 46 7.29 -18.03 -10.60
N ALA A 47 7.56 -18.34 -9.33
CA ALA A 47 8.26 -19.56 -8.96
C ALA A 47 7.45 -20.79 -9.45
N ASP A 48 8.13 -21.78 -10.02
CA ASP A 48 7.53 -22.99 -10.60
C ASP A 48 7.00 -23.97 -9.50
N TYR A 49 6.96 -23.55 -8.23
CA TYR A 49 6.52 -24.33 -7.08
C TYR A 49 6.08 -23.46 -5.88
N GLY A 50 5.27 -24.05 -4.98
CA GLY A 50 4.98 -23.55 -3.63
C GLY A 50 5.36 -24.59 -2.57
N GLN A 51 5.62 -24.18 -1.34
CA GLN A 51 6.04 -25.07 -0.25
C GLN A 51 5.57 -24.56 1.12
N GLY A 52 5.56 -25.42 2.14
CA GLY A 52 5.39 -24.97 3.52
C GLY A 52 5.40 -26.10 4.55
N VAL A 53 5.08 -25.75 5.79
CA VAL A 53 4.89 -26.70 6.90
C VAL A 53 3.50 -26.48 7.52
N SER A 54 2.69 -27.54 7.63
CA SER A 54 1.43 -27.54 8.37
C SER A 54 1.55 -28.43 9.59
N VAL A 55 1.08 -27.98 10.76
CA VAL A 55 1.22 -28.72 12.03
C VAL A 55 -0.16 -29.13 12.56
N ALA A 56 -0.29 -30.40 12.93
CA ALA A 56 -1.45 -30.94 13.63
C ALA A 56 -0.99 -31.78 14.81
N GLY A 57 -1.26 -31.32 16.04
CA GLY A 57 -0.71 -31.96 17.25
C GLY A 57 0.81 -31.99 17.23
N ASN A 58 1.39 -33.20 17.39
CA ASN A 58 2.84 -33.42 17.43
C ASN A 58 3.42 -33.85 16.07
N VAL A 59 2.73 -33.57 14.96
CA VAL A 59 3.19 -33.91 13.61
C VAL A 59 3.24 -32.66 12.75
N ALA A 60 4.42 -32.37 12.22
CA ALA A 60 4.62 -31.39 11.16
C ALA A 60 4.61 -32.09 9.81
N THR A 61 3.79 -31.62 8.88
CA THR A 61 3.79 -32.05 7.49
C THR A 61 4.47 -30.97 6.66
N ILE A 62 5.70 -31.27 6.22
CA ILE A 62 6.43 -30.44 5.26
C ILE A 62 5.92 -30.81 3.86
N TRP A 63 5.53 -29.83 3.05
CA TRP A 63 4.89 -30.08 1.77
C TRP A 63 5.49 -29.24 0.64
N PHE A 64 5.45 -29.79 -0.58
CA PHE A 64 5.90 -29.16 -1.82
C PHE A 64 4.85 -29.35 -2.93
N LYS A 65 4.41 -28.26 -3.54
CA LYS A 65 3.39 -28.25 -4.61
C LYS A 65 3.98 -27.65 -5.87
N SER A 66 4.18 -28.47 -6.89
CA SER A 66 4.69 -28.01 -8.18
C SER A 66 3.59 -27.36 -9.03
N SER A 67 3.97 -26.36 -9.82
CA SER A 67 3.15 -25.81 -10.92
C SER A 67 3.69 -26.21 -12.30
N VAL A 68 4.70 -27.09 -12.35
CA VAL A 68 5.32 -27.63 -13.56
C VAL A 68 5.22 -29.16 -13.61
N ALA A 69 5.76 -29.77 -14.66
CA ALA A 69 5.70 -31.22 -14.89
C ALA A 69 6.64 -32.00 -13.95
N THR A 70 6.33 -31.96 -12.66
CA THR A 70 7.06 -32.66 -11.60
C THR A 70 6.41 -34.01 -11.33
N THR A 71 7.21 -35.05 -11.45
CA THR A 71 6.82 -36.44 -11.18
C THR A 71 7.43 -36.96 -9.88
N TRP A 72 8.45 -36.28 -9.34
CA TRP A 72 9.07 -36.64 -8.08
C TRP A 72 9.65 -35.43 -7.34
N VAL A 73 9.72 -35.52 -6.01
CA VAL A 73 10.35 -34.52 -5.12
C VAL A 73 11.12 -35.25 -4.02
N ASP A 74 12.34 -34.82 -3.74
CA ASP A 74 13.13 -35.19 -2.56
C ASP A 74 13.17 -34.00 -1.61
N ILE A 75 13.06 -34.24 -0.30
CA ILE A 75 13.24 -33.24 0.75
C ILE A 75 14.53 -33.52 1.51
N HIS A 76 15.29 -32.46 1.79
CA HIS A 76 16.48 -32.46 2.62
C HIS A 76 16.17 -31.65 3.87
N TYR A 77 16.10 -32.25 5.05
CA TYR A 77 15.75 -31.50 6.27
C TYR A 77 16.54 -31.90 7.52
N GLN A 78 16.69 -30.94 8.44
CA GLN A 78 17.28 -31.10 9.76
C GLN A 78 16.25 -30.74 10.84
N VAL A 79 16.29 -31.46 11.96
CA VAL A 79 15.49 -31.16 13.15
C VAL A 79 16.44 -30.62 14.22
N ASN A 80 16.22 -29.39 14.69
CA ASN A 80 17.06 -28.67 15.66
C ASN A 80 18.56 -28.68 15.31
N SER A 81 18.88 -28.44 14.03
CA SER A 81 20.26 -28.50 13.50
C SER A 81 20.94 -29.88 13.67
N GLY A 82 20.16 -30.95 13.82
CA GLY A 82 20.63 -32.33 13.84
C GLY A 82 21.07 -32.85 12.47
N ALA A 83 21.30 -34.15 12.37
CA ALA A 83 21.72 -34.79 11.11
C ALA A 83 20.70 -34.59 9.98
N THR A 84 21.19 -34.20 8.81
CA THR A 84 20.35 -34.03 7.61
C THR A 84 19.72 -35.35 7.20
N GLN A 85 18.39 -35.33 7.05
CA GLN A 85 17.58 -36.41 6.50
C GLN A 85 17.28 -36.08 5.03
N ASN A 86 17.44 -37.05 4.13
CA ASN A 86 17.11 -36.92 2.71
C ASN A 86 16.05 -37.96 2.37
N VAL A 87 14.85 -37.53 1.97
CA VAL A 87 13.69 -38.42 1.81
C VAL A 87 12.95 -38.14 0.51
N ARG A 88 12.61 -39.20 -0.23
CA ARG A 88 11.67 -39.14 -1.36
C ARG A 88 10.26 -38.88 -0.83
N MET A 89 9.68 -37.74 -1.17
CA MET A 89 8.36 -37.36 -0.67
C MET A 89 7.24 -38.18 -1.33
N ALA A 90 6.18 -38.47 -0.58
CA ALA A 90 4.99 -39.14 -1.10
C ALA A 90 4.01 -38.12 -1.70
N TYR A 91 3.39 -38.43 -2.84
CA TYR A 91 2.39 -37.56 -3.46
C TYR A 91 1.01 -37.76 -2.82
N SER A 92 0.43 -36.68 -2.27
CA SER A 92 -0.93 -36.64 -1.75
C SER A 92 -1.89 -36.13 -2.82
N ALA A 93 -2.67 -37.04 -3.42
CA ALA A 93 -3.60 -36.71 -4.49
C ALA A 93 -4.73 -35.75 -4.03
N GLY A 94 -5.21 -35.89 -2.79
CA GLY A 94 -6.27 -35.04 -2.24
C GLY A 94 -5.87 -33.57 -2.05
N ASN A 95 -4.59 -33.31 -1.75
CA ASN A 95 -4.03 -31.96 -1.60
C ASN A 95 -3.27 -31.48 -2.87
N ALA A 96 -3.12 -32.37 -3.85
CA ALA A 96 -2.34 -32.20 -5.07
C ALA A 96 -0.91 -31.68 -4.80
N ARG A 97 -0.20 -32.29 -3.86
CA ARG A 97 1.16 -31.90 -3.44
C ARG A 97 1.95 -33.07 -2.85
N TYR A 98 3.27 -32.97 -2.84
CA TYR A 98 4.17 -33.90 -2.16
C TYR A 98 4.26 -33.57 -0.67
N GLU A 99 4.25 -34.57 0.21
CA GLU A 99 4.23 -34.40 1.66
C GLU A 99 5.25 -35.31 2.36
N GLN A 100 5.89 -34.79 3.41
CA GLN A 100 6.74 -35.52 4.34
C GLN A 100 6.32 -35.18 5.77
N GLN A 101 5.97 -36.19 6.55
CA GLN A 101 5.61 -36.03 7.95
C GLN A 101 6.84 -36.18 8.85
N VAL A 102 6.91 -35.34 9.87
CA VAL A 102 7.99 -35.29 10.87
C VAL A 102 7.33 -35.16 12.23
N ASN A 103 7.67 -36.05 13.17
CA ASN A 103 7.23 -35.93 14.56
C ASN A 103 7.97 -34.77 15.22
N VAL A 104 7.24 -33.85 15.83
CA VAL A 104 7.78 -32.60 16.41
C VAL A 104 7.07 -32.23 17.71
N ALA A 105 7.75 -31.45 18.55
CA ALA A 105 7.16 -30.77 19.70
C ALA A 105 7.21 -29.25 19.52
N SER A 106 6.44 -28.49 20.30
CA SER A 106 6.53 -27.03 20.32
C SER A 106 7.97 -26.58 20.61
N GLY A 107 8.43 -25.57 19.87
CA GLY A 107 9.82 -25.07 19.89
C GLY A 107 10.78 -25.79 18.93
N THR A 108 10.35 -26.87 18.26
CA THR A 108 11.22 -27.59 17.30
C THR A 108 11.50 -26.74 16.06
N ARG A 109 12.77 -26.55 15.71
CA ARG A 109 13.22 -25.92 14.46
C ARG A 109 13.42 -26.99 13.37
N LEU A 110 12.85 -26.76 12.21
CA LEU A 110 13.03 -27.55 11.00
C LEU A 110 13.75 -26.68 9.97
N ASP A 111 14.90 -27.12 9.47
CA ASP A 111 15.57 -26.50 8.33
C ASP A 111 15.45 -27.44 7.14
N TYR A 112 14.96 -26.98 5.99
CA TYR A 112 14.67 -27.88 4.88
C TYR A 112 14.85 -27.23 3.50
N SER A 113 15.12 -28.05 2.49
CA SER A 113 15.16 -27.70 1.07
C SER A 113 14.63 -28.87 0.24
N PHE A 114 14.39 -28.67 -1.06
CA PHE A 114 13.88 -29.72 -1.94
C PHE A 114 14.72 -29.85 -3.21
N THR A 115 14.79 -31.07 -3.74
CA THR A 115 15.18 -31.35 -5.13
C THR A 115 13.96 -31.91 -5.86
N TYR A 116 13.61 -31.36 -7.01
CA TYR A 116 12.45 -31.80 -7.79
C TYR A 116 12.73 -31.79 -9.29
N ASN A 117 11.99 -32.56 -10.08
CA ASN A 117 12.13 -32.51 -11.53
C ASN A 117 11.13 -31.56 -12.20
N ASN A 118 11.52 -31.01 -13.34
CA ASN A 118 10.61 -30.39 -14.30
C ASN A 118 10.90 -31.00 -15.67
N GLY A 119 10.16 -32.04 -16.05
CA GLY A 119 10.57 -32.93 -17.14
C GLY A 119 11.78 -33.78 -16.75
N THR A 120 12.82 -33.82 -17.58
CA THR A 120 14.03 -34.63 -17.33
C THR A 120 15.02 -33.99 -16.34
N PRO A 121 15.29 -32.67 -16.35
CA PRO A 121 16.21 -32.05 -15.40
C PRO A 121 15.67 -31.98 -13.96
N ALA A 122 16.58 -32.05 -12.99
CA ALA A 122 16.32 -31.82 -11.57
C ALA A 122 16.78 -30.41 -11.14
N TYR A 123 16.07 -29.84 -10.17
CA TYR A 123 16.26 -28.49 -9.66
C TYR A 123 16.23 -28.49 -8.14
N ASP A 124 17.16 -27.77 -7.53
CA ASP A 124 17.20 -27.55 -6.09
C ASP A 124 16.53 -26.23 -5.70
N THR A 125 15.90 -26.19 -4.54
CA THR A 125 15.36 -24.96 -3.94
C THR A 125 16.40 -24.29 -3.05
N GLY A 126 16.13 -23.04 -2.66
CA GLY A 126 16.78 -22.46 -1.48
C GLY A 126 16.38 -23.19 -0.18
N THR A 127 17.10 -22.90 0.91
CA THR A 127 16.82 -23.45 2.24
C THR A 127 15.74 -22.62 2.96
N PHE A 128 14.84 -23.31 3.64
CA PHE A 128 13.74 -22.78 4.42
C PHE A 128 13.89 -23.19 5.89
N SER A 129 13.32 -22.40 6.80
CA SER A 129 13.28 -22.72 8.23
C SER A 129 11.86 -22.59 8.79
N TYR A 130 11.51 -23.48 9.72
CA TYR A 130 10.23 -23.47 10.42
C TYR A 130 10.38 -23.81 11.90
N VAL A 131 9.92 -22.95 12.81
CA VAL A 131 9.85 -23.22 14.25
C VAL A 131 8.40 -23.53 14.66
N VAL A 132 8.17 -24.74 15.15
CA VAL A 132 6.85 -25.20 15.61
C VAL A 132 6.39 -24.35 16.80
N GLY A 133 5.26 -23.66 16.68
CA GLY A 133 4.69 -22.84 17.77
C GLY A 133 5.39 -21.51 18.04
N GLY A 134 6.39 -21.11 17.24
CA GLY A 134 7.09 -19.82 17.35
C GLY A 134 6.72 -18.83 16.23
N ALA A 135 7.08 -17.55 16.41
CA ALA A 135 7.08 -16.58 15.33
C ALA A 135 8.20 -16.94 14.35
N ASN A 136 7.84 -17.34 13.13
CA ASN A 136 8.78 -17.94 12.19
C ASN A 136 9.50 -16.85 11.36
N PRO A 137 10.84 -16.88 11.20
CA PRO A 137 11.55 -15.95 10.33
C PRO A 137 11.29 -16.25 8.84
N THR A 138 11.21 -15.18 8.04
CA THR A 138 11.05 -15.19 6.58
C THR A 138 12.33 -15.67 5.87
N PRO A 139 12.25 -16.45 4.78
CA PRO A 139 13.42 -16.99 4.08
C PRO A 139 14.30 -15.91 3.40
N THR A 140 15.61 -16.12 3.41
CA THR A 140 16.61 -15.29 2.71
C THR A 140 16.63 -15.64 1.22
N ALA A 141 16.22 -14.70 0.35
CA ALA A 141 16.36 -14.84 -1.09
C ALA A 141 17.80 -14.54 -1.54
N THR A 142 18.37 -15.40 -2.39
CA THR A 142 19.60 -15.13 -3.16
C THR A 142 19.19 -14.71 -4.58
N PRO A 143 19.76 -13.66 -5.18
CA PRO A 143 19.24 -13.04 -6.40
C PRO A 143 19.46 -13.87 -7.68
N THR A 144 18.43 -13.94 -8.52
CA THR A 144 18.47 -14.43 -9.91
C THR A 144 18.77 -13.26 -10.86
N ALA A 145 19.78 -13.40 -11.72
CA ALA A 145 20.18 -12.40 -12.70
C ALA A 145 19.31 -12.42 -13.97
N THR A 146 19.04 -11.24 -14.54
CA THR A 146 18.35 -10.99 -15.83
C THR A 146 19.39 -10.93 -16.98
N PRO A 147 19.08 -11.38 -18.22
CA PRO A 147 20.08 -11.73 -19.22
C PRO A 147 20.52 -10.53 -20.07
N THR A 148 21.76 -10.53 -20.58
CA THR A 148 22.11 -9.69 -21.74
C THR A 148 23.21 -10.32 -22.61
N ALA A 149 22.84 -10.41 -23.90
CA ALA A 149 23.58 -10.47 -25.17
C ALA A 149 24.87 -11.29 -25.34
N THR A 150 24.80 -12.17 -26.35
CA THR A 150 25.90 -12.83 -27.06
C THR A 150 26.72 -11.84 -27.90
N PRO A 151 28.06 -11.88 -27.83
CA PRO A 151 28.91 -11.64 -28.99
C PRO A 151 29.78 -12.85 -29.34
N THR A 152 29.82 -13.21 -30.63
CA THR A 152 30.67 -14.22 -31.28
C THR A 152 32.13 -13.70 -31.48
N PRO A 153 33.14 -14.53 -31.84
CA PRO A 153 34.47 -14.56 -31.21
C PRO A 153 35.65 -14.20 -32.15
N GLN A 154 36.88 -13.97 -31.60
CA GLN A 154 38.20 -14.46 -32.10
C GLN A 154 39.42 -13.81 -31.36
N PRO A 155 40.68 -14.32 -31.44
CA PRO A 155 41.23 -15.58 -30.91
C PRO A 155 42.39 -15.44 -29.87
N THR A 156 42.70 -16.62 -29.34
CA THR A 156 43.64 -17.19 -28.35
C THR A 156 45.17 -16.96 -28.43
N SER A 157 45.82 -17.12 -27.26
CA SER A 157 47.11 -17.81 -27.08
C SER A 157 47.05 -18.78 -25.88
N ALA A 158 47.65 -19.99 -25.98
CA ALA A 158 47.39 -21.17 -25.14
C ALA A 158 48.17 -21.26 -23.79
N PRO A 159 47.65 -21.97 -22.75
CA PRO A 159 48.22 -21.99 -21.38
C PRO A 159 48.76 -23.37 -20.90
N ALA A 160 49.48 -23.36 -19.77
CA ALA A 160 49.97 -24.53 -19.03
C ALA A 160 48.82 -25.46 -18.53
N SER A 161 49.00 -26.78 -18.60
CA SER A 161 47.96 -27.77 -18.27
C SER A 161 48.03 -28.31 -16.83
N CYS A 162 46.88 -28.37 -16.15
CA CYS A 162 46.71 -28.93 -14.81
C CYS A 162 46.77 -30.47 -14.79
N ALA A 163 46.99 -31.08 -13.61
CA ALA A 163 46.99 -32.54 -13.44
C ALA A 163 45.60 -33.13 -13.68
N ALA A 164 45.49 -34.27 -14.36
CA ALA A 164 44.20 -34.86 -14.71
C ALA A 164 43.49 -35.48 -13.49
N TRP A 165 42.17 -35.26 -13.40
CA TRP A 165 41.33 -35.92 -12.39
C TRP A 165 41.20 -37.42 -12.68
N ALA A 166 41.27 -38.22 -11.63
CA ALA A 166 40.97 -39.64 -11.63
C ALA A 166 40.21 -40.06 -10.37
N GLU A 167 39.40 -41.11 -10.47
CA GLU A 167 38.78 -41.78 -9.32
C GLU A 167 39.83 -42.47 -8.44
N GLY A 168 39.55 -42.57 -7.14
CA GLY A 168 40.43 -43.16 -6.11
C GLY A 168 41.31 -42.14 -5.36
N ASN A 169 41.40 -40.89 -5.83
CA ASN A 169 42.27 -39.86 -5.25
C ASN A 169 41.56 -38.95 -4.24
N THR A 170 42.32 -38.44 -3.27
CA THR A 170 41.90 -37.38 -2.34
C THR A 170 42.38 -36.01 -2.83
N TYR A 171 41.46 -35.05 -2.89
CA TYR A 171 41.73 -33.68 -3.32
C TYR A 171 41.40 -32.71 -2.19
N ALA A 172 42.34 -31.84 -1.83
CA ALA A 172 42.12 -30.79 -0.85
C ALA A 172 41.35 -29.60 -1.46
N ALA A 173 40.56 -28.89 -0.66
CA ALA A 173 39.88 -27.67 -1.08
C ALA A 173 40.88 -26.66 -1.69
N GLY A 174 40.57 -26.13 -2.87
CA GLY A 174 41.43 -25.24 -3.65
C GLY A 174 42.32 -25.93 -4.70
N THR A 175 42.43 -27.26 -4.71
CA THR A 175 43.22 -28.00 -5.72
C THR A 175 42.60 -27.85 -7.11
N VAL A 176 43.42 -27.57 -8.14
CA VAL A 176 42.96 -27.45 -9.53
C VAL A 176 43.40 -28.66 -10.36
N VAL A 177 42.44 -29.31 -11.03
CA VAL A 177 42.65 -30.50 -11.88
C VAL A 177 42.04 -30.32 -13.27
N SER A 178 42.45 -31.12 -14.25
CA SER A 178 41.82 -31.17 -15.58
C SER A 178 40.92 -32.41 -15.74
N TYR A 179 39.72 -32.25 -16.27
CA TYR A 179 38.82 -33.36 -16.60
C TYR A 179 38.05 -33.03 -17.89
N ASN A 180 38.02 -33.94 -18.85
CA ASN A 180 37.40 -33.74 -20.18
C ASN A 180 37.78 -32.41 -20.88
N GLY A 181 39.04 -31.99 -20.75
CA GLY A 181 39.58 -30.80 -21.41
C GLY A 181 39.26 -29.46 -20.72
N ALA A 182 38.57 -29.47 -19.57
CA ALA A 182 38.31 -28.28 -18.75
C ALA A 182 39.03 -28.37 -17.39
N THR A 183 39.34 -27.23 -16.77
CA THR A 183 39.91 -27.17 -15.43
C THR A 183 38.82 -27.00 -14.37
N TYR A 184 39.05 -27.59 -13.20
CA TYR A 184 38.12 -27.57 -12.08
C TYR A 184 38.88 -27.39 -10.76
N THR A 185 38.36 -26.54 -9.89
CA THR A 185 38.88 -26.32 -8.53
C THR A 185 38.02 -27.08 -7.52
N ALA A 186 38.64 -27.89 -6.65
CA ALA A 186 37.93 -28.54 -5.55
C ALA A 186 37.38 -27.48 -4.57
N LEU A 187 36.09 -27.53 -4.25
CA LEU A 187 35.45 -26.60 -3.31
C LEU A 187 35.63 -27.03 -1.86
N VAL A 188 35.70 -28.35 -1.64
CA VAL A 188 35.87 -28.98 -0.32
C VAL A 188 36.88 -30.12 -0.44
N THR A 189 37.57 -30.43 0.65
CA THR A 189 38.46 -31.59 0.71
C THR A 189 37.63 -32.87 0.66
N HIS A 190 37.89 -33.76 -0.31
CA HIS A 190 37.13 -35.01 -0.48
C HIS A 190 37.94 -36.09 -1.21
N THR A 191 37.52 -37.35 -1.08
CA THR A 191 38.04 -38.48 -1.86
C THR A 191 37.02 -38.90 -2.90
N ALA A 192 37.42 -38.95 -4.18
CA ALA A 192 36.55 -39.37 -5.28
C ALA A 192 36.54 -40.90 -5.40
N TYR A 193 35.81 -41.60 -4.53
CA TYR A 193 35.81 -43.07 -4.49
C TYR A 193 35.36 -43.69 -5.82
N VAL A 194 36.02 -44.79 -6.22
CA VAL A 194 35.75 -45.49 -7.49
C VAL A 194 34.28 -45.91 -7.61
N GLY A 195 33.67 -45.64 -8.77
CA GLY A 195 32.28 -46.03 -9.08
C GLY A 195 31.19 -45.09 -8.56
N THR A 196 31.55 -44.04 -7.83
CA THR A 196 30.59 -43.00 -7.35
C THR A 196 30.25 -41.97 -8.42
N ASN A 197 31.02 -41.90 -9.50
CA ASN A 197 30.90 -40.93 -10.58
C ASN A 197 30.94 -39.46 -10.10
N TRP A 198 31.68 -39.19 -9.01
CA TRP A 198 31.92 -37.85 -8.47
C TRP A 198 32.95 -37.06 -9.28
N ASN A 199 32.75 -37.05 -10.59
CA ASN A 199 33.64 -36.39 -11.52
C ASN A 199 33.41 -34.88 -11.54
N PRO A 200 34.45 -34.07 -11.84
CA PRO A 200 34.37 -32.62 -11.73
C PRO A 200 33.30 -31.94 -12.59
N ALA A 201 32.84 -32.59 -13.66
CA ALA A 201 31.78 -32.06 -14.52
C ALA A 201 30.36 -32.37 -14.01
N ALA A 202 30.21 -33.41 -13.19
CA ALA A 202 28.91 -33.91 -12.72
C ALA A 202 28.62 -33.60 -11.25
N THR A 203 29.63 -33.23 -10.45
CA THR A 203 29.47 -32.92 -9.01
C THR A 203 29.87 -31.49 -8.65
N PRO A 204 29.04 -30.48 -9.01
CA PRO A 204 29.32 -29.06 -8.78
C PRO A 204 29.37 -28.65 -7.30
N THR A 205 28.90 -29.52 -6.40
CA THR A 205 29.01 -29.35 -4.95
C THR A 205 30.42 -29.64 -4.42
N LEU A 206 31.18 -30.49 -5.13
CA LEU A 206 32.57 -30.84 -4.79
C LEU A 206 33.58 -30.07 -5.63
N TRP A 207 33.19 -29.66 -6.83
CA TRP A 207 34.05 -29.04 -7.83
C TRP A 207 33.42 -27.78 -8.42
N ARG A 208 34.24 -26.75 -8.66
CA ARG A 208 33.84 -25.56 -9.40
C ARG A 208 34.63 -25.50 -10.71
N ALA A 209 33.93 -25.33 -11.82
CA ALA A 209 34.58 -25.12 -13.12
C ALA A 209 35.46 -23.87 -13.10
N GLY A 210 36.66 -23.98 -13.67
CA GLY A 210 37.69 -22.94 -13.65
C GLY A 210 38.71 -23.10 -12.52
N GLY A 211 39.74 -22.26 -12.57
CA GLY A 211 40.94 -22.34 -11.73
C GLY A 211 42.19 -22.26 -12.60
N SER A 212 43.15 -21.43 -12.20
CA SER A 212 44.42 -21.25 -12.90
C SER A 212 45.51 -21.97 -12.13
N CYS A 213 46.20 -22.92 -12.75
CA CYS A 213 47.37 -23.55 -12.15
C CYS A 213 48.49 -22.48 -12.01
N GLY A 214 48.82 -22.10 -10.77
CA GLY A 214 49.84 -21.08 -10.50
C GLY A 214 51.25 -21.61 -10.71
N SER A 215 52.07 -20.88 -11.47
CA SER A 215 53.52 -21.11 -11.59
C SER A 215 54.26 -20.53 -10.36
N GLN A 216 55.10 -21.36 -9.74
CA GLN A 216 55.98 -21.03 -8.61
C GLN A 216 57.04 -19.95 -8.98
N PRO A 217 57.53 -19.09 -8.05
CA PRO A 217 58.30 -17.88 -8.40
C PRO A 217 59.82 -18.05 -8.34
N THR A 218 60.61 -17.28 -9.13
CA THR A 218 62.01 -16.83 -8.85
C THR A 218 62.47 -15.73 -9.86
N PRO A 219 63.61 -14.99 -9.68
CA PRO A 219 63.69 -13.54 -9.40
C PRO A 219 64.28 -12.63 -10.54
N THR A 220 64.31 -11.31 -10.26
CA THR A 220 64.66 -10.10 -11.07
C THR A 220 66.00 -10.12 -11.86
N PRO A 221 66.15 -9.35 -12.97
CA PRO A 221 66.74 -7.99 -12.88
C PRO A 221 66.22 -6.92 -13.87
N ASN A 222 66.44 -5.66 -13.49
CA ASN A 222 66.10 -4.38 -14.14
C ASN A 222 66.92 -4.09 -15.43
N PRO A 223 66.37 -3.41 -16.46
CA PRO A 223 66.99 -2.15 -16.89
C PRO A 223 66.05 -1.03 -17.39
N THR A 224 66.38 0.19 -16.93
CA THR A 224 66.51 1.51 -17.61
C THR A 224 65.33 2.13 -18.42
N PRO A 225 64.93 3.39 -18.11
CA PRO A 225 63.70 4.02 -18.62
C PRO A 225 63.84 4.68 -20.00
N THR A 226 62.77 4.64 -20.79
CA THR A 226 62.57 5.48 -21.99
C THR A 226 61.29 6.32 -21.78
N PRO A 227 61.32 7.65 -21.96
CA PRO A 227 60.22 8.54 -21.60
C PRO A 227 59.07 8.45 -22.60
N THR A 228 57.86 8.22 -22.10
CA THR A 228 56.61 8.22 -22.90
C THR A 228 55.60 9.16 -22.19
N PRO A 229 54.73 9.87 -22.94
CA PRO A 229 54.15 11.16 -22.55
C PRO A 229 53.21 11.08 -21.35
N ASN A 230 53.14 12.21 -20.65
CA ASN A 230 52.24 12.50 -19.54
C ASN A 230 50.81 11.94 -19.79
N PRO A 231 50.34 10.94 -19.02
CA PRO A 231 48.94 10.56 -19.05
C PRO A 231 48.10 11.68 -18.46
N THR A 232 47.16 12.19 -19.26
CA THR A 232 46.03 12.99 -18.79
C THR A 232 45.44 12.32 -17.54
N PRO A 233 45.26 13.04 -16.41
CA PRO A 233 44.74 12.43 -15.19
C PRO A 233 43.37 11.81 -15.48
N THR A 234 43.32 10.48 -15.45
CA THR A 234 42.06 9.75 -15.36
C THR A 234 41.47 10.10 -14.01
N ALA A 235 40.26 10.68 -14.01
CA ALA A 235 39.54 11.01 -12.80
C ALA A 235 39.49 9.78 -11.88
N THR A 236 40.02 9.93 -10.67
CA THR A 236 39.79 8.99 -9.57
C THR A 236 38.29 8.68 -9.52
N PRO A 237 37.85 7.41 -9.55
CA PRO A 237 36.44 7.09 -9.40
C PRO A 237 35.96 7.74 -8.10
N THR A 238 34.96 8.61 -8.22
CA THR A 238 34.37 9.28 -7.05
C THR A 238 33.82 8.18 -6.12
N PRO A 239 34.16 8.19 -4.82
CA PRO A 239 33.64 7.19 -3.89
C PRO A 239 32.13 7.09 -4.00
N ALA A 240 31.61 5.87 -4.14
CA ALA A 240 30.16 5.64 -4.16
C ALA A 240 29.55 6.19 -2.86
N GLY A 241 28.51 7.02 -2.98
CA GLY A 241 27.81 7.58 -1.83
C GLY A 241 27.19 6.48 -0.96
N ALA A 242 27.02 6.76 0.34
CA ALA A 242 26.40 5.84 1.28
C ALA A 242 24.99 5.45 0.81
N ALA A 243 24.66 4.17 0.89
CA ALA A 243 23.37 3.68 0.43
C ALA A 243 22.22 4.25 1.28
N VAL A 244 21.18 4.73 0.60
CA VAL A 244 19.92 5.12 1.22
C VAL A 244 18.80 4.28 0.59
N PRO A 245 18.07 3.45 1.36
CA PRO A 245 18.08 3.35 2.82
C PRO A 245 19.37 2.76 3.41
N GLY A 246 19.69 3.14 4.65
CA GLY A 246 20.88 2.69 5.36
C GLY A 246 21.29 3.61 6.51
N ARG A 247 22.07 3.07 7.45
CA ARG A 247 22.73 3.82 8.51
C ARG A 247 24.05 4.41 8.01
N ILE A 248 24.29 5.66 8.37
CA ILE A 248 25.51 6.40 8.12
C ILE A 248 26.01 6.87 9.48
N GLN A 249 27.24 6.48 9.82
CA GLN A 249 27.89 6.98 11.03
C GLN A 249 28.09 8.49 10.90
N ALA A 250 27.89 9.24 11.97
CA ALA A 250 27.94 10.69 11.91
C ALA A 250 29.35 11.17 11.51
N GLU A 251 30.40 10.47 11.95
CA GLU A 251 31.79 10.72 11.57
C GLU A 251 32.13 10.38 10.10
N ALA A 252 31.22 9.71 9.37
CA ALA A 252 31.41 9.35 7.97
C ALA A 252 31.00 10.46 6.99
N TRP A 253 31.22 11.72 7.36
CA TRP A 253 30.93 12.87 6.50
C TRP A 253 31.91 12.93 5.30
N SER A 254 31.44 13.51 4.21
CA SER A 254 32.23 13.83 3.02
C SER A 254 32.85 15.23 3.04
N ALA A 255 32.27 16.13 3.83
CA ALA A 255 32.81 17.44 4.20
C ALA A 255 32.11 17.90 5.49
N MET A 256 32.75 18.76 6.29
CA MET A 256 32.15 19.34 7.49
C MET A 256 32.70 20.73 7.78
N SER A 257 32.07 21.43 8.71
CA SER A 257 32.56 22.67 9.32
C SER A 257 32.24 22.68 10.82
N GLY A 258 33.25 22.98 11.64
CA GLY A 258 33.12 23.31 13.06
C GLY A 258 33.03 22.14 14.04
N VAL A 259 32.86 20.90 13.56
CA VAL A 259 32.62 19.73 14.42
C VAL A 259 33.90 18.98 14.81
N GLN A 260 33.83 18.19 15.89
CA GLN A 260 34.89 17.28 16.34
C GLN A 260 34.34 15.88 16.62
N THR A 261 35.20 14.86 16.65
CA THR A 261 34.83 13.49 17.05
C THR A 261 35.34 13.13 18.43
N GLU A 262 34.56 12.33 19.17
CA GLU A 262 35.00 11.71 20.42
C GLU A 262 34.55 10.24 20.49
N THR A 263 35.12 9.46 21.42
CA THR A 263 34.68 8.08 21.66
C THR A 263 33.28 8.07 22.26
N THR A 264 32.34 7.39 21.61
CA THR A 264 30.97 7.31 22.10
C THR A 264 30.81 6.25 23.20
N THR A 265 29.97 6.55 24.19
CA THR A 265 29.49 5.55 25.16
C THR A 265 28.17 4.89 24.72
N ASP A 266 27.67 5.21 23.52
CA ASP A 266 26.45 4.60 22.98
C ASP A 266 26.66 3.11 22.68
N SER A 267 25.55 2.38 22.56
CA SER A 267 25.58 0.97 22.18
C SER A 267 26.20 0.78 20.79
N GLY A 268 27.24 -0.06 20.70
CA GLY A 268 28.00 -0.30 19.47
C GLY A 268 29.40 0.33 19.48
N GLY A 269 29.68 1.25 20.42
CA GLY A 269 30.96 1.96 20.49
C GLY A 269 31.25 2.78 19.22
N GLY A 270 32.52 3.10 18.99
CA GLY A 270 32.95 3.91 17.85
C GLY A 270 33.18 5.37 18.22
N LEU A 271 32.99 6.26 17.24
CA LEU A 271 33.06 7.70 17.45
C LEU A 271 31.65 8.29 17.35
N ASP A 272 31.42 9.39 18.05
CA ASP A 272 30.32 10.31 17.77
C ASP A 272 30.86 11.68 17.40
N VAL A 273 29.98 12.55 16.92
CA VAL A 273 30.31 13.92 16.54
C VAL A 273 29.74 14.90 17.56
N GLY A 274 30.62 15.70 18.15
CA GLY A 274 30.31 16.69 19.16
C GLY A 274 30.89 18.06 18.84
N TRP A 275 30.87 18.94 19.85
CA TRP A 275 31.23 20.37 19.74
C TRP A 275 30.45 21.10 18.63
N ILE A 276 29.23 20.65 18.34
CA ILE A 276 28.39 21.20 17.27
C ILE A 276 27.81 22.54 17.74
N GLU A 277 28.27 23.64 17.17
CA GLU A 277 27.76 24.99 17.42
C GLU A 277 26.69 25.41 16.40
N THR A 278 25.96 26.49 16.69
CA THR A 278 24.97 27.03 15.75
C THR A 278 25.65 27.51 14.48
N GLY A 279 25.24 26.94 13.33
CA GLY A 279 25.81 27.23 12.01
C GLY A 279 26.76 26.15 11.49
N ASP A 280 27.18 25.20 12.34
CA ASP A 280 28.00 24.06 11.92
C ASP A 280 27.23 23.08 11.04
N TRP A 281 27.97 22.30 10.25
CA TRP A 281 27.35 21.39 9.30
C TRP A 281 28.22 20.19 8.93
N LEU A 282 27.54 19.13 8.47
CA LEU A 282 28.15 17.91 7.93
C LEU A 282 27.45 17.52 6.62
N ASP A 283 28.22 17.31 5.56
CA ASP A 283 27.75 16.87 4.24
C ASP A 283 27.98 15.37 4.05
N TYR A 284 26.97 14.67 3.59
CA TYR A 284 27.01 13.24 3.28
C TYR A 284 26.70 13.03 1.80
N ARG A 285 27.60 12.34 1.09
CA ARG A 285 27.29 11.79 -0.23
C ARG A 285 26.45 10.55 -0.04
N VAL A 286 25.25 10.55 -0.60
CA VAL A 286 24.33 9.41 -0.54
C VAL A 286 23.95 8.95 -1.93
N ASN A 287 23.67 7.66 -2.07
CA ASN A 287 23.04 7.08 -3.24
C ASN A 287 21.65 6.57 -2.84
N VAL A 288 20.62 7.32 -3.24
CA VAL A 288 19.23 7.01 -2.90
C VAL A 288 18.71 6.00 -3.91
N ALA A 289 18.47 4.77 -3.45
CA ALA A 289 18.07 3.66 -4.30
C ALA A 289 16.70 3.88 -4.99
N THR A 290 15.78 4.63 -4.37
CA THR A 290 14.43 4.85 -4.90
C THR A 290 13.89 6.21 -4.45
N ALA A 291 13.22 6.94 -5.34
CA ALA A 291 12.60 8.22 -4.99
C ALA A 291 11.38 7.95 -4.08
N ARG A 292 11.39 8.41 -2.83
CA ARG A 292 10.31 8.20 -1.85
C ARG A 292 10.48 9.05 -0.59
N SER A 293 9.49 8.97 0.30
CA SER A 293 9.64 9.40 1.70
C SER A 293 10.41 8.35 2.52
N TYR A 294 11.33 8.84 3.34
CA TYR A 294 12.18 8.10 4.26
C TYR A 294 11.91 8.57 5.70
N THR A 295 11.95 7.65 6.66
CA THR A 295 12.03 8.02 8.07
C THR A 295 13.50 8.24 8.37
N LEU A 296 13.88 9.48 8.56
CA LEU A 296 15.22 9.85 9.03
C LEU A 296 15.25 9.71 10.54
N GLN A 297 16.01 8.73 11.02
CA GLN A 297 16.33 8.58 12.44
C GLN A 297 17.70 9.19 12.73
N LEU A 298 17.81 9.88 13.86
CA LEU A 298 19.02 10.56 14.30
C LEU A 298 19.29 10.16 15.75
N ARG A 299 20.48 9.63 16.01
CA ARG A 299 20.91 9.27 17.36
C ARG A 299 21.67 10.43 17.97
N VAL A 300 21.04 11.10 18.92
CA VAL A 300 21.48 12.39 19.44
C VAL A 300 21.59 12.37 20.97
N ALA A 301 22.44 13.23 21.50
CA ALA A 301 22.58 13.50 22.93
C ALA A 301 22.75 15.00 23.16
N SER A 302 22.19 15.55 24.24
CA SER A 302 22.28 16.98 24.56
C SER A 302 21.96 17.23 26.02
N PRO A 303 22.75 18.02 26.77
CA PRO A 303 22.33 18.54 28.07
C PRO A 303 21.49 19.82 27.98
N ASN A 304 21.32 20.37 26.76
CA ASN A 304 20.71 21.66 26.52
C ASN A 304 19.27 21.54 26.03
N SER A 305 18.43 22.53 26.39
CA SER A 305 17.08 22.66 25.84
C SER A 305 17.09 23.59 24.62
N GLY A 306 16.35 23.23 23.58
CA GLY A 306 16.17 24.07 22.39
C GLY A 306 17.16 23.83 21.25
N ALA A 307 18.10 22.87 21.38
CA ALA A 307 18.96 22.43 20.29
C ALA A 307 18.12 21.93 19.10
N ALA A 308 18.57 22.21 17.87
CA ALA A 308 17.84 21.87 16.65
C ALA A 308 18.74 21.79 15.43
N LEU A 309 18.41 20.90 14.50
CA LEU A 309 19.10 20.75 13.23
C LEU A 309 18.14 20.72 12.05
N GLN A 310 18.69 20.91 10.86
CA GLN A 310 17.98 20.82 9.58
C GLN A 310 18.71 19.85 8.67
N LEU A 311 17.96 19.00 7.98
CA LEU A 311 18.46 18.29 6.81
C LEU A 311 18.22 19.18 5.58
N ARG A 312 19.26 19.41 4.77
CA ARG A 312 19.18 20.21 3.55
C ARG A 312 19.73 19.44 2.34
N ASN A 313 19.28 19.83 1.14
CA ASN A 313 19.91 19.38 -0.09
C ASN A 313 21.11 20.28 -0.48
N ALA A 314 21.86 19.87 -1.51
CA ALA A 314 23.01 20.62 -2.03
C ALA A 314 22.67 22.06 -2.51
N ALA A 315 21.43 22.32 -2.91
CA ALA A 315 20.96 23.65 -3.30
C ALA A 315 20.60 24.54 -2.09
N GLY A 316 20.72 24.03 -0.86
CA GLY A 316 20.43 24.74 0.37
C GLY A 316 18.97 24.70 0.82
N ALA A 317 18.09 24.00 0.10
CA ALA A 317 16.69 23.84 0.49
C ALA A 317 16.57 22.94 1.72
N VAL A 318 15.75 23.36 2.70
CA VAL A 318 15.45 22.57 3.90
C VAL A 318 14.48 21.46 3.55
N LEU A 319 14.91 20.22 3.75
CA LEU A 319 14.14 19.01 3.50
C LEU A 319 13.42 18.52 4.76
N ALA A 320 14.01 18.73 5.93
CA ALA A 320 13.41 18.43 7.23
C ALA A 320 14.03 19.30 8.34
N SER A 321 13.28 19.58 9.40
CA SER A 321 13.76 20.23 10.64
C SER A 321 13.53 19.29 11.81
N VAL A 322 14.48 19.21 12.74
CA VAL A 322 14.45 18.29 13.88
C VAL A 322 14.87 19.02 15.14
N THR A 323 14.03 18.93 16.18
CA THR A 323 14.40 19.37 17.53
C THR A 323 15.17 18.27 18.23
N VAL A 324 16.29 18.62 18.87
CA VAL A 324 17.06 17.72 19.71
C VAL A 324 16.64 17.94 21.18
N PRO A 325 16.06 16.92 21.85
CA PRO A 325 15.63 17.05 23.23
C PRO A 325 16.82 17.09 24.19
N ASN A 326 16.60 17.65 25.38
CA ASN A 326 17.54 17.50 26.49
C ASN A 326 17.52 16.05 26.99
N THR A 327 18.62 15.34 26.84
CA THR A 327 18.82 13.95 27.25
C THR A 327 19.54 13.81 28.60
N GLY A 328 19.88 14.93 29.24
CA GLY A 328 20.53 14.97 30.55
C GLY A 328 22.05 14.79 30.52
N GLY A 329 22.68 14.74 29.35
CA GLY A 329 24.14 14.64 29.23
C GLY A 329 24.64 14.49 27.79
N TRP A 330 25.92 14.77 27.56
CA TRP A 330 26.58 14.71 26.23
C TRP A 330 26.68 13.30 25.65
N GLN A 331 26.59 12.29 26.51
CA GLN A 331 26.71 10.87 26.16
C GLN A 331 25.46 10.08 26.58
N ASN A 332 24.34 10.78 26.85
CA ASN A 332 23.04 10.17 27.10
C ASN A 332 22.24 10.15 25.80
N TRP A 333 22.17 9.00 25.16
CA TRP A 333 21.72 8.89 23.78
C TRP A 333 20.24 8.55 23.64
N VAL A 334 19.52 9.35 22.84
CA VAL A 334 18.15 9.07 22.40
C VAL A 334 18.06 9.08 20.88
N THR A 335 17.10 8.36 20.32
CA THR A 335 16.82 8.39 18.88
C THR A 335 15.61 9.28 18.63
N VAL A 336 15.80 10.34 17.85
CA VAL A 336 14.72 11.17 17.33
C VAL A 336 14.48 10.84 15.87
N GLN A 337 13.29 11.14 15.36
CA GLN A 337 12.94 10.81 13.98
C GLN A 337 12.09 11.89 13.31
N THR A 338 12.19 11.97 11.99
CA THR A 338 11.40 12.85 11.12
C THR A 338 11.19 12.19 9.75
N SER A 339 10.29 12.73 8.93
CA SER A 339 10.08 12.28 7.55
C SER A 339 10.82 13.18 6.57
N VAL A 340 11.45 12.58 5.55
CA VAL A 340 12.14 13.31 4.47
C VAL A 340 11.86 12.65 3.12
N THR A 341 11.46 13.46 2.12
CA THR A 341 11.31 12.97 0.74
C THR A 341 12.60 13.20 -0.04
N LEU A 342 13.15 12.13 -0.61
CA LEU A 342 14.40 12.16 -1.38
C LEU A 342 14.18 11.65 -2.80
N PRO A 343 14.70 12.32 -3.84
CA PRO A 343 14.74 11.77 -5.20
C PRO A 343 15.72 10.59 -5.27
N ALA A 344 15.52 9.69 -6.24
CA ALA A 344 16.47 8.62 -6.51
C ALA A 344 17.79 9.17 -7.07
N GLY A 345 18.87 8.42 -6.86
CA GLY A 345 20.19 8.71 -7.39
C GLY A 345 21.15 9.33 -6.39
N ASN A 346 22.33 9.69 -6.91
CA ASN A 346 23.41 10.27 -6.12
C ASN A 346 23.10 11.72 -5.76
N GLN A 347 23.20 12.07 -4.48
CA GLN A 347 23.03 13.44 -4.01
C GLN A 347 23.86 13.72 -2.76
N VAL A 348 24.04 15.01 -2.45
CA VAL A 348 24.64 15.46 -1.19
C VAL A 348 23.55 15.96 -0.27
N LEU A 349 23.51 15.39 0.93
CA LEU A 349 22.63 15.82 2.02
C LEU A 349 23.47 16.49 3.11
N ARG A 350 22.97 17.59 3.65
CA ARG A 350 23.62 18.36 4.71
C ARG A 350 22.83 18.27 6.01
N ILE A 351 23.47 17.87 7.09
CA ILE A 351 23.01 18.19 8.44
C ILE A 351 23.54 19.58 8.79
N HIS A 352 22.64 20.51 9.08
CA HIS A 352 22.98 21.89 9.46
C HIS A 352 22.43 22.17 10.86
N ALA A 353 23.30 22.54 11.81
CA ALA A 353 22.92 22.90 13.16
C ALA A 353 22.24 24.29 13.17
N SER A 354 20.92 24.32 13.02
CA SER A 354 20.13 25.57 13.12
C SER A 354 20.15 26.18 14.52
N ASN A 355 20.36 25.34 15.54
CA ASN A 355 20.70 25.73 16.90
C ASN A 355 21.57 24.61 17.52
N GLY A 356 22.84 24.89 17.79
CA GLY A 356 23.84 23.89 18.22
C GLY A 356 23.63 23.37 19.66
N GLY A 357 24.66 22.75 20.20
CA GLY A 357 24.70 22.23 21.58
C GLY A 357 24.18 20.81 21.72
N PHE A 358 24.48 19.93 20.76
CA PHE A 358 24.17 18.50 20.78
C PHE A 358 25.31 17.66 20.20
N ASN A 359 25.36 16.37 20.53
CA ASN A 359 26.17 15.37 19.85
C ASN A 359 25.28 14.51 18.93
N LEU A 360 25.87 13.98 17.85
CA LEU A 360 25.25 13.12 16.86
C LEU A 360 26.13 11.88 16.64
N ASN A 361 25.57 10.68 16.86
CA ASN A 361 26.29 9.42 16.69
C ASN A 361 26.09 8.83 15.30
N TRP A 362 24.84 8.78 14.83
CA TRP A 362 24.53 8.31 13.48
C TRP A 362 23.22 8.90 12.96
N LEU A 363 23.09 8.90 11.64
CA LEU A 363 21.86 9.13 10.90
C LEU A 363 21.48 7.85 10.15
N GLU A 364 20.23 7.45 10.25
CA GLU A 364 19.73 6.26 9.59
C GLU A 364 18.51 6.62 8.76
N PHE A 365 18.65 6.47 7.45
CA PHE A 365 17.53 6.56 6.54
C PHE A 365 16.86 5.21 6.50
N VAL A 366 15.87 5.03 7.35
CA VAL A 366 14.98 3.90 7.23
C VAL A 366 14.11 4.21 6.02
N ALA A 367 14.08 3.31 5.04
CA ALA A 367 13.08 3.37 3.97
C ALA A 367 11.75 3.55 4.67
N GLY A 368 11.17 4.76 4.57
CA GLY A 368 10.16 5.18 5.52
C GLY A 368 9.14 4.09 5.58
N SER A 369 8.92 3.49 6.74
CA SER A 369 7.74 2.67 6.90
C SER A 369 6.62 3.61 6.45
N VAL A 370 5.98 3.35 5.30
CA VAL A 370 4.66 2.78 5.44
C VAL A 370 4.59 2.14 6.82
N THR A 371 4.01 2.80 7.83
CA THR A 371 3.26 1.96 8.78
C THR A 371 2.50 1.05 7.86
N PRO A 372 2.78 -0.26 7.85
CA PRO A 372 2.65 -1.02 6.63
C PRO A 372 1.35 -0.64 5.91
N THR A 373 1.42 -0.13 4.67
CA THR A 373 0.85 -1.03 3.69
C THR A 373 1.67 -2.29 3.97
N PRO A 374 1.03 -3.36 4.50
CA PRO A 374 1.70 -4.63 4.82
C PRO A 374 2.83 -4.81 3.82
N PRO A 375 4.05 -5.30 4.21
CA PRO A 375 5.14 -5.53 3.24
C PRO A 375 4.47 -6.00 1.97
N PRO A 376 4.64 -5.35 0.77
CA PRO A 376 3.76 -5.64 -0.37
C PRO A 376 3.59 -7.10 -0.27
N VAL A 377 2.34 -7.52 0.02
CA VAL A 377 2.06 -8.92 -0.04
C VAL A 377 2.58 -9.17 -1.44
N THR A 378 3.75 -9.82 -1.56
CA THR A 378 4.02 -10.65 -2.71
C THR A 378 2.73 -11.38 -2.69
N PRO A 379 1.77 -11.04 -3.58
CA PRO A 379 0.39 -11.43 -3.42
C PRO A 379 0.54 -12.87 -3.00
N THR A 380 0.14 -13.22 -1.77
CA THR A 380 0.29 -14.60 -1.31
C THR A 380 -0.56 -15.31 -2.32
N PRO A 381 0.01 -15.83 -3.45
CA PRO A 381 -0.48 -15.56 -4.80
C PRO A 381 -1.94 -15.64 -4.63
N THR A 382 -2.62 -14.46 -4.54
CA THR A 382 -4.02 -14.52 -4.12
C THR A 382 -4.51 -15.52 -5.11
N PRO A 383 -5.00 -16.69 -4.65
CA PRO A 383 -5.30 -17.74 -5.58
C PRO A 383 -6.11 -17.01 -6.64
N ALA A 384 -5.73 -17.15 -7.91
CA ALA A 384 -6.24 -16.25 -8.95
C ALA A 384 -7.79 -16.23 -8.96
N ASN A 385 -8.42 -17.14 -8.20
CA ASN A 385 -9.63 -16.90 -7.43
C ASN A 385 -9.44 -17.07 -5.90
N PRO A 386 -9.70 -16.07 -5.03
CA PRO A 386 -10.15 -16.43 -3.69
C PRO A 386 -11.39 -17.31 -3.85
N ASP A 387 -11.50 -18.36 -3.03
CA ASP A 387 -12.72 -19.17 -2.92
C ASP A 387 -13.84 -18.26 -2.36
N LEU A 388 -14.42 -17.47 -3.26
CA LEU A 388 -15.68 -16.80 -3.09
C LEU A 388 -16.75 -17.86 -3.36
N PRO A 389 -17.61 -18.15 -2.38
CA PRO A 389 -18.76 -19.00 -2.61
C PRO A 389 -19.57 -18.48 -3.79
N VAL A 390 -20.00 -19.39 -4.66
CA VAL A 390 -20.80 -19.05 -5.83
C VAL A 390 -22.27 -19.21 -5.45
N GLY A 391 -23.05 -18.15 -5.62
CA GLY A 391 -24.51 -18.21 -5.54
C GLY A 391 -25.16 -17.76 -6.85
N SER A 392 -26.49 -17.69 -6.86
CA SER A 392 -27.28 -17.33 -8.04
C SER A 392 -27.52 -15.83 -8.22
N GLY A 393 -26.99 -14.99 -7.32
CA GLY A 393 -27.08 -13.54 -7.40
C GLY A 393 -26.13 -12.91 -8.43
N ALA A 394 -26.13 -11.58 -8.49
CA ALA A 394 -25.26 -10.80 -9.36
C ALA A 394 -23.79 -10.87 -8.95
N MET A 395 -23.50 -10.97 -7.64
CA MET A 395 -22.15 -11.16 -7.11
C MET A 395 -22.19 -11.73 -5.68
N THR A 396 -21.03 -12.09 -5.12
CA THR A 396 -20.90 -12.51 -3.73
C THR A 396 -20.30 -11.41 -2.86
N ILE A 397 -20.87 -11.15 -1.68
CA ILE A 397 -20.22 -10.38 -0.62
C ILE A 397 -19.76 -11.36 0.45
N LYS A 398 -18.48 -11.30 0.83
CA LYS A 398 -17.88 -12.10 1.90
C LYS A 398 -17.26 -11.18 2.94
N LEU A 399 -17.51 -11.45 4.21
CA LEU A 399 -16.89 -10.77 5.33
C LEU A 399 -15.73 -11.62 5.88
N GLU A 400 -14.64 -10.95 6.26
CA GLU A 400 -13.50 -11.56 6.92
C GLU A 400 -13.26 -10.90 8.27
N ASN A 401 -13.18 -11.70 9.33
CA ASN A 401 -12.93 -11.21 10.68
C ASN A 401 -11.43 -11.12 10.90
N ALA A 402 -10.89 -9.90 10.81
CA ALA A 402 -9.49 -9.59 11.08
C ALA A 402 -9.33 -8.78 12.37
N THR A 403 -10.26 -8.93 13.32
CA THR A 403 -10.16 -8.30 14.65
C THR A 403 -9.13 -8.98 15.56
N ARG A 404 -8.44 -10.02 15.06
CA ARG A 404 -7.33 -10.72 15.75
C ARG A 404 -7.70 -11.25 17.15
N GLY A 405 -8.92 -11.76 17.28
CA GLY A 405 -9.42 -12.34 18.51
C GLY A 405 -10.06 -11.34 19.47
N THR A 406 -10.10 -10.04 19.15
CA THR A 406 -10.87 -9.07 19.95
C THR A 406 -12.38 -9.38 19.90
N TYR A 407 -12.90 -9.77 18.73
CA TYR A 407 -14.28 -10.19 18.57
C TYR A 407 -14.33 -11.53 17.83
N GLY A 408 -15.06 -12.50 18.39
CA GLY A 408 -15.39 -13.73 17.65
C GLY A 408 -16.44 -13.49 16.58
N ASP A 409 -16.59 -14.38 15.61
CA ASP A 409 -17.56 -14.25 14.50
C ASP A 409 -19.02 -14.11 14.97
N GLN A 410 -19.34 -14.64 16.15
CA GLN A 410 -20.64 -14.47 16.81
C GLN A 410 -20.89 -13.06 17.37
N GLN A 411 -19.86 -12.22 17.42
CA GLN A 411 -19.90 -10.84 17.89
C GLN A 411 -19.69 -9.82 16.77
N VAL A 412 -19.56 -10.27 15.51
CA VAL A 412 -19.50 -9.41 14.33
C VAL A 412 -20.83 -9.53 13.59
N TYR A 413 -21.57 -8.43 13.54
CA TYR A 413 -22.90 -8.34 12.97
C TYR A 413 -22.86 -7.60 11.63
N TRP A 414 -23.68 -8.04 10.68
CA TRP A 414 -23.82 -7.36 9.39
C TRP A 414 -25.26 -7.36 8.89
N ALA A 415 -25.63 -6.32 8.13
CA ALA A 415 -26.91 -6.22 7.43
C ALA A 415 -26.73 -5.45 6.12
N ILE A 416 -27.38 -5.88 5.04
CA ILE A 416 -27.42 -5.14 3.78
C ILE A 416 -28.82 -4.56 3.60
N ILE A 417 -28.92 -3.23 3.52
CA ILE A 417 -30.18 -2.51 3.33
C ILE A 417 -30.00 -1.57 2.13
N GLY A 418 -30.93 -1.59 1.19
CA GLY A 418 -30.90 -0.75 -0.01
C GLY A 418 -32.26 -0.74 -0.70
N TYR A 419 -32.30 -0.35 -1.96
CA TYR A 419 -33.53 -0.33 -2.74
C TYR A 419 -33.52 -1.42 -3.81
N ASP A 420 -34.66 -2.10 -3.95
CA ASP A 420 -34.89 -2.96 -5.09
C ASP A 420 -34.87 -2.10 -6.38
N PRO A 421 -34.03 -2.44 -7.38
CA PRO A 421 -33.90 -1.66 -8.61
C PRO A 421 -35.17 -1.66 -9.45
N THR A 422 -36.03 -2.68 -9.30
CA THR A 422 -37.29 -2.81 -10.04
C THR A 422 -38.43 -2.09 -9.33
N THR A 423 -38.68 -2.43 -8.07
CA THR A 423 -39.85 -1.92 -7.34
C THR A 423 -39.59 -0.57 -6.66
N ARG A 424 -38.32 -0.19 -6.51
CA ARG A 424 -37.87 0.96 -5.69
C ARG A 424 -38.28 0.85 -4.23
N ALA A 425 -38.69 -0.33 -3.76
CA ALA A 425 -39.01 -0.56 -2.36
C ALA A 425 -37.70 -0.67 -1.55
N LEU A 426 -37.68 -0.02 -0.37
CA LEU A 426 -36.62 -0.28 0.59
C LEU A 426 -36.67 -1.76 0.97
N SER A 427 -35.53 -2.42 0.89
CA SER A 427 -35.39 -3.86 1.09
C SER A 427 -34.11 -4.16 1.85
N TYR A 428 -34.07 -5.31 2.52
CA TYR A 428 -32.85 -5.88 3.07
C TYR A 428 -32.52 -7.19 2.36
N VAL A 429 -31.24 -7.57 2.34
CA VAL A 429 -30.83 -8.88 1.81
C VAL A 429 -30.82 -9.88 2.96
N ASN A 430 -31.64 -10.93 2.86
CA ASN A 430 -31.63 -12.01 3.86
C ASN A 430 -30.45 -12.98 3.66
N ARG A 431 -30.21 -13.89 4.60
CA ARG A 431 -29.09 -14.86 4.54
C ARG A 431 -29.12 -15.79 3.32
N SER A 432 -30.27 -15.95 2.67
CA SER A 432 -30.41 -16.73 1.44
C SER A 432 -30.11 -15.92 0.17
N GLY A 433 -29.75 -14.64 0.30
CA GLY A 433 -29.47 -13.77 -0.84
C GLY A 433 -30.71 -13.17 -1.50
N GLN A 434 -31.87 -13.19 -0.83
CA GLN A 434 -33.10 -12.62 -1.38
C GLN A 434 -33.29 -11.17 -0.92
N LEU A 435 -33.72 -10.30 -1.83
CA LEU A 435 -34.24 -8.99 -1.47
C LEU A 435 -35.63 -9.13 -0.85
N VAL A 436 -35.74 -8.75 0.42
CA VAL A 436 -36.99 -8.77 1.17
C VAL A 436 -37.41 -7.33 1.44
N PRO A 437 -38.62 -6.91 1.01
CA PRO A 437 -39.11 -5.57 1.29
C PRO A 437 -39.19 -5.30 2.79
N ALA A 438 -38.56 -4.20 3.22
CA ALA A 438 -38.62 -3.72 4.59
C ALA A 438 -40.02 -3.15 4.90
N ARG A 439 -40.50 -3.34 6.12
CA ARG A 439 -41.81 -2.86 6.57
C ARG A 439 -41.68 -2.16 7.92
N VAL A 440 -42.48 -1.13 8.16
CA VAL A 440 -42.55 -0.47 9.48
C VAL A 440 -42.90 -1.48 10.59
N ALA A 441 -43.72 -2.49 10.26
CA ALA A 441 -44.07 -3.58 11.17
C ALA A 441 -42.88 -4.47 11.57
N ASP A 442 -41.77 -4.45 10.82
CA ASP A 442 -40.58 -5.24 11.15
C ASP A 442 -39.91 -4.74 12.44
N ASN A 443 -40.19 -3.49 12.85
CA ASN A 443 -39.73 -2.99 14.15
C ASN A 443 -40.32 -3.77 15.33
N ASP A 444 -41.49 -4.38 15.17
CA ASP A 444 -42.22 -5.10 16.22
C ASP A 444 -42.38 -6.60 15.89
N ALA A 445 -41.74 -7.07 14.81
CA ALA A 445 -41.77 -8.47 14.41
C ALA A 445 -41.03 -9.36 15.42
N ALA A 446 -41.35 -10.66 15.42
CA ALA A 446 -40.68 -11.62 16.29
C ALA A 446 -39.15 -11.57 16.09
N GLY A 447 -38.41 -11.38 17.19
CA GLY A 447 -36.95 -11.24 17.16
C GLY A 447 -36.44 -9.81 16.91
N HIS A 448 -37.32 -8.80 16.95
CA HIS A 448 -36.93 -7.39 16.95
C HIS A 448 -35.91 -7.06 18.06
N LEU A 449 -35.13 -6.00 17.86
CA LEU A 449 -34.25 -5.46 18.88
C LEU A 449 -35.01 -4.46 19.76
N THR A 450 -34.54 -4.24 20.99
CA THR A 450 -35.09 -3.21 21.89
C THR A 450 -33.98 -2.45 22.58
N LYS A 451 -34.07 -1.12 22.60
CA LYS A 451 -33.18 -0.25 23.37
C LYS A 451 -33.90 1.04 23.73
N ASN A 452 -33.64 1.56 24.94
CA ASN A 452 -34.25 2.80 25.45
C ASN A 452 -35.79 2.81 25.35
N GLY A 453 -36.43 1.65 25.56
CA GLY A 453 -37.90 1.51 25.48
C GLY A 453 -38.48 1.58 24.07
N GLN A 454 -37.65 1.51 23.03
CA GLN A 454 -38.04 1.51 21.62
C GLN A 454 -37.68 0.17 20.96
N ASN A 455 -38.54 -0.30 20.07
CA ASN A 455 -38.27 -1.50 19.26
C ASN A 455 -37.66 -1.11 17.90
N TYR A 456 -36.81 -1.97 17.34
CA TYR A 456 -36.09 -1.77 16.09
C TYR A 456 -36.09 -3.04 15.25
N ALA A 457 -36.15 -2.89 13.93
CA ALA A 457 -36.08 -4.02 13.04
C ALA A 457 -34.75 -4.77 13.20
N ASN A 458 -34.81 -6.09 13.19
CA ASN A 458 -33.63 -6.94 13.31
C ASN A 458 -33.30 -7.61 11.97
N TYR A 459 -32.55 -6.90 11.13
CA TYR A 459 -32.06 -7.44 9.85
C TYR A 459 -30.63 -7.99 9.95
N PHE A 460 -30.00 -7.92 11.13
CA PHE A 460 -28.61 -8.29 11.31
C PHE A 460 -28.41 -9.80 11.40
N SER A 461 -27.37 -10.28 10.74
CA SER A 461 -26.83 -11.64 10.91
C SER A 461 -25.45 -11.56 11.54
N THR A 462 -25.05 -12.58 12.30
CA THR A 462 -23.66 -12.70 12.77
C THR A 462 -22.79 -13.41 11.72
N MET A 463 -21.48 -13.15 11.70
CA MET A 463 -20.56 -13.89 10.84
C MET A 463 -20.54 -15.40 11.15
N SER A 464 -20.85 -15.80 12.40
CA SER A 464 -20.97 -17.21 12.77
C SER A 464 -22.21 -17.90 12.19
N GLN A 465 -23.26 -17.15 11.85
CA GLN A 465 -24.43 -17.68 11.15
C GLN A 465 -24.17 -17.79 9.66
N THR A 466 -23.58 -16.75 9.07
CA THR A 466 -22.95 -16.78 7.75
C THR A 466 -22.04 -15.57 7.60
N ASN A 467 -20.86 -15.78 7.05
CA ASN A 467 -19.90 -14.73 6.73
C ASN A 467 -19.91 -14.36 5.24
N TRP A 468 -20.87 -14.84 4.47
CA TRP A 468 -21.03 -14.46 3.07
C TRP A 468 -22.49 -14.52 2.63
N VAL A 469 -22.79 -13.82 1.55
CA VAL A 469 -24.10 -13.86 0.89
C VAL A 469 -23.93 -13.57 -0.61
N SER A 470 -24.66 -14.30 -1.44
CA SER A 470 -24.82 -13.95 -2.86
C SER A 470 -25.94 -12.94 -2.98
N ILE A 471 -25.66 -11.77 -3.54
CA ILE A 471 -26.61 -10.65 -3.57
C ILE A 471 -27.16 -10.45 -4.99
N PRO A 472 -28.44 -10.07 -5.14
CA PRO A 472 -28.97 -9.63 -6.43
C PRO A 472 -28.49 -8.19 -6.72
N ARG A 473 -28.95 -7.63 -7.84
CA ARG A 473 -28.83 -6.19 -8.08
C ARG A 473 -29.58 -5.41 -7.00
N ILE A 474 -28.98 -4.30 -6.55
CA ILE A 474 -29.51 -3.47 -5.46
C ILE A 474 -28.97 -2.05 -5.62
N ASP A 475 -29.84 -1.05 -5.43
CA ASP A 475 -29.48 0.36 -5.57
C ASP A 475 -29.27 1.03 -4.21
N SER A 476 -28.28 1.92 -4.12
CA SER A 476 -28.04 2.77 -2.93
C SER A 476 -27.99 1.96 -1.63
N ALA A 477 -27.31 0.81 -1.69
CA ALA A 477 -27.20 -0.11 -0.59
C ALA A 477 -26.12 0.31 0.41
N ARG A 478 -26.34 -0.05 1.66
CA ARG A 478 -25.34 -0.03 2.72
C ARG A 478 -25.20 -1.43 3.31
N LEU A 479 -23.97 -1.92 3.34
CA LEU A 479 -23.57 -3.02 4.19
C LEU A 479 -23.17 -2.42 5.54
N PHE A 480 -24.10 -2.45 6.50
CA PHE A 480 -23.84 -2.07 7.88
C PHE A 480 -23.07 -3.19 8.58
N ILE A 481 -22.03 -2.83 9.33
CA ILE A 481 -21.18 -3.75 10.07
C ILE A 481 -21.01 -3.22 11.49
N SER A 482 -21.19 -4.05 12.50
CA SER A 482 -20.94 -3.66 13.89
C SER A 482 -20.32 -4.79 14.70
N VAL A 483 -19.61 -4.45 15.77
CA VAL A 483 -18.96 -5.42 16.65
C VAL A 483 -19.44 -5.28 18.09
N GLY A 484 -19.56 -6.41 18.79
CA GLY A 484 -20.07 -6.51 20.17
C GLY A 484 -21.59 -6.38 20.31
N SER A 485 -22.25 -5.60 19.46
CA SER A 485 -23.71 -5.45 19.39
C SER A 485 -24.14 -5.23 17.94
N PRO A 486 -25.36 -5.66 17.52
CA PRO A 486 -25.97 -5.15 16.29
C PRO A 486 -26.25 -3.64 16.42
N MET A 487 -26.50 -2.99 15.29
CA MET A 487 -27.01 -1.61 15.28
C MET A 487 -28.53 -1.61 15.45
N PHE A 488 -29.05 -0.48 15.95
CA PHE A 488 -30.48 -0.22 16.15
C PHE A 488 -30.97 0.70 15.03
N ILE A 489 -31.43 0.10 13.93
CA ILE A 489 -31.93 0.80 12.75
C ILE A 489 -33.46 0.79 12.77
N LYS A 490 -34.06 1.97 12.72
CA LYS A 490 -35.53 2.11 12.76
C LYS A 490 -36.10 2.17 11.34
N ILE A 491 -37.10 1.35 11.04
CA ILE A 491 -37.83 1.42 9.77
C ILE A 491 -39.02 2.35 9.91
N ASN A 492 -39.06 3.39 9.08
CA ASN A 492 -39.99 4.49 9.21
C ASN A 492 -40.72 4.76 7.89
N LEU A 493 -41.80 5.52 7.97
CA LEU A 493 -42.40 6.15 6.79
C LEU A 493 -41.77 7.52 6.60
N ALA A 494 -41.13 7.74 5.46
CA ALA A 494 -40.63 9.05 5.09
C ALA A 494 -41.80 10.02 4.79
N ALA A 495 -41.52 11.32 4.79
CA ALA A 495 -42.53 12.35 4.57
C ALA A 495 -43.25 12.26 3.20
N ASP A 496 -42.66 11.55 2.23
CA ASP A 496 -43.27 11.27 0.92
C ASP A 496 -44.08 9.97 0.89
N GLY A 497 -44.32 9.36 2.05
CA GLY A 497 -45.13 8.16 2.19
C GLY A 497 -44.41 6.86 1.80
N LEU A 498 -43.12 6.92 1.47
CA LEU A 498 -42.32 5.75 1.15
C LEU A 498 -41.68 5.17 2.42
N VAL A 499 -41.53 3.85 2.47
CA VAL A 499 -40.78 3.19 3.54
C VAL A 499 -39.31 3.55 3.40
N GLY A 500 -38.71 3.98 4.52
CA GLY A 500 -37.31 4.34 4.67
C GLY A 500 -36.73 3.74 5.94
N PHE A 501 -35.45 3.98 6.19
CA PHE A 501 -34.83 3.69 7.48
C PHE A 501 -34.17 4.95 8.05
N ALA A 502 -34.12 5.04 9.37
CA ALA A 502 -33.27 5.97 10.10
C ALA A 502 -32.03 5.22 10.57
N GLY A 503 -30.89 5.56 9.99
CA GLY A 503 -29.57 5.13 10.48
C GLY A 503 -29.15 5.95 11.72
N PRO A 504 -27.91 5.73 12.22
CA PRO A 504 -27.40 6.47 13.38
C PRO A 504 -27.39 7.99 13.16
N ASP A 505 -27.97 8.74 14.08
CA ASP A 505 -27.81 10.19 14.18
C ASP A 505 -26.84 10.52 15.32
N LEU A 506 -25.55 10.66 14.97
CA LEU A 506 -24.50 10.93 15.94
C LEU A 506 -24.59 12.33 16.57
N GLY A 507 -25.37 13.24 16.00
CA GLY A 507 -25.66 14.56 16.58
C GLY A 507 -26.69 14.49 17.72
N ASN A 508 -27.51 13.43 17.76
CA ASN A 508 -28.46 13.20 18.83
C ASN A 508 -27.79 12.40 19.98
N PRO A 509 -27.56 13.00 21.17
CA PRO A 509 -26.90 12.32 22.29
C PRO A 509 -27.70 11.12 22.85
N THR A 510 -28.97 10.98 22.47
CA THR A 510 -29.85 9.87 22.87
C THR A 510 -30.03 8.81 21.78
N ASP A 511 -29.34 8.93 20.65
CA ASP A 511 -29.40 7.92 19.59
C ASP A 511 -28.97 6.54 20.15
N PRO A 512 -29.71 5.46 19.85
CA PRO A 512 -29.45 4.13 20.40
C PRO A 512 -28.11 3.52 19.96
N ASN A 513 -27.44 4.12 18.97
CA ASN A 513 -26.15 3.67 18.44
C ASN A 513 -24.97 4.50 18.97
N GLN A 514 -25.17 5.44 19.90
CA GLN A 514 -24.08 6.26 20.46
C GLN A 514 -22.94 5.43 21.07
N ASP A 515 -23.26 4.26 21.60
CA ASP A 515 -22.39 3.29 22.27
C ASP A 515 -22.15 2.00 21.45
N VAL A 516 -22.42 2.03 20.14
CA VAL A 516 -22.17 0.90 19.23
C VAL A 516 -20.92 1.19 18.39
N TYR A 517 -20.02 0.20 18.29
CA TYR A 517 -18.94 0.22 17.31
C TYR A 517 -19.50 -0.23 15.96
N PHE A 518 -19.52 0.67 14.98
CA PHE A 518 -20.03 0.34 13.65
C PHE A 518 -19.27 1.04 12.53
N GLU A 519 -19.43 0.48 11.34
CA GLU A 519 -18.99 0.99 10.05
C GLU A 519 -20.03 0.63 8.98
N TRP A 520 -19.90 1.22 7.80
CA TRP A 520 -20.63 0.71 6.64
C TRP A 520 -19.83 0.84 5.34
N VAL A 521 -20.17 -0.01 4.38
CA VAL A 521 -19.74 0.09 2.97
C VAL A 521 -20.95 0.52 2.15
N GLU A 522 -20.78 1.54 1.32
CA GLU A 522 -21.83 2.03 0.41
C GLU A 522 -21.62 1.41 -0.96
N PHE A 523 -22.69 0.94 -1.61
CA PHE A 523 -22.57 0.38 -2.95
C PHE A 523 -23.89 0.35 -3.73
N THR A 524 -23.76 0.25 -5.04
CA THR A 524 -24.82 -0.14 -5.98
C THR A 524 -24.31 -1.32 -6.81
N VAL A 525 -25.19 -2.29 -7.05
CA VAL A 525 -24.98 -3.34 -8.06
C VAL A 525 -26.07 -3.22 -9.09
N ASP A 526 -25.74 -2.74 -10.27
CA ASP A 526 -26.70 -2.49 -11.34
C ASP A 526 -26.31 -3.24 -12.64
N GLN A 527 -26.76 -2.74 -13.78
CA GLN A 527 -26.45 -3.31 -15.09
C GLN A 527 -25.04 -3.00 -15.59
N TYR A 528 -24.37 -2.01 -15.01
CA TYR A 528 -23.02 -1.58 -15.31
C TYR A 528 -21.98 -2.16 -14.35
N GLY A 529 -22.40 -2.94 -13.35
CA GLY A 529 -21.52 -3.71 -12.49
C GLY A 529 -21.67 -3.36 -11.02
N TYR A 530 -20.56 -3.47 -10.28
CA TYR A 530 -20.46 -3.02 -8.90
C TYR A 530 -19.85 -1.62 -8.87
N HIS A 531 -20.39 -0.75 -8.03
CA HIS A 531 -19.81 0.55 -7.68
C HIS A 531 -19.95 0.73 -6.17
N GLY A 532 -18.85 0.83 -5.43
CA GLY A 532 -18.93 0.99 -3.99
C GLY A 532 -17.63 1.32 -3.29
N ASN A 533 -17.74 1.74 -2.04
CA ASN A 533 -16.64 2.34 -1.28
C ASN A 533 -16.80 2.09 0.22
N SER A 534 -15.67 2.00 0.93
CA SER A 534 -15.64 2.36 2.36
C SER A 534 -15.85 3.88 2.49
N THR A 535 -16.23 4.38 3.67
CA THR A 535 -16.43 5.82 3.83
C THR A 535 -16.04 6.33 5.22
N ARG A 536 -15.44 7.52 5.25
CA ARG A 536 -15.15 8.29 6.47
C ARG A 536 -15.89 9.63 6.48
N VAL A 537 -16.79 9.86 5.51
CA VAL A 537 -17.56 11.11 5.35
C VAL A 537 -18.31 11.50 6.62
N ASP A 538 -18.78 10.52 7.40
CA ASP A 538 -19.46 10.76 8.68
C ASP A 538 -18.59 10.43 9.90
N GLN A 539 -17.82 9.34 9.86
CA GLN A 539 -17.04 8.86 10.99
C GLN A 539 -16.02 7.78 10.63
N PHE A 540 -15.10 7.54 11.56
CA PHE A 540 -14.31 6.31 11.68
C PHE A 540 -14.66 5.60 12.99
N GLY A 541 -15.12 4.36 12.90
CA GLY A 541 -15.41 3.46 14.00
C GLY A 541 -14.31 2.43 14.19
N PHE A 542 -13.95 1.71 13.12
CA PHE A 542 -12.85 0.73 13.08
C PHE A 542 -12.36 0.50 11.63
N PRO A 543 -11.16 -0.06 11.42
CA PRO A 543 -10.61 -0.28 10.08
C PRO A 543 -11.51 -1.19 9.22
N ILE A 544 -11.79 -0.77 7.98
CA ILE A 544 -12.46 -1.58 6.97
C ILE A 544 -11.59 -1.63 5.71
N ARG A 545 -11.37 -2.84 5.19
CA ARG A 545 -10.83 -3.02 3.83
C ARG A 545 -11.86 -3.64 2.92
N THR A 546 -11.92 -3.14 1.71
CA THR A 546 -12.79 -3.67 0.66
C THR A 546 -11.93 -4.16 -0.50
N ARG A 547 -12.19 -5.37 -0.97
CA ARG A 547 -11.49 -6.00 -2.09
C ARG A 547 -12.48 -6.47 -3.12
N LEU A 548 -12.47 -5.83 -4.28
CA LEU A 548 -13.34 -6.15 -5.41
C LEU A 548 -12.61 -7.07 -6.37
N ILE A 549 -13.24 -8.20 -6.70
CA ILE A 549 -12.72 -9.20 -7.64
C ILE A 549 -13.69 -9.30 -8.82
N GLY A 550 -13.16 -9.26 -10.04
CA GLY A 550 -13.88 -9.42 -11.29
C GLY A 550 -13.81 -10.83 -11.86
N LEU A 551 -14.75 -11.16 -12.76
CA LEU A 551 -14.77 -12.43 -13.49
C LEU A 551 -13.64 -12.54 -14.52
N ASP A 552 -13.07 -11.40 -14.91
CA ASP A 552 -11.99 -11.22 -15.89
C ASP A 552 -10.59 -11.12 -15.26
N GLY A 553 -10.48 -11.38 -13.95
CA GLY A 553 -9.21 -11.30 -13.22
C GLY A 553 -8.90 -9.93 -12.63
N TYR A 554 -9.83 -8.96 -12.70
CA TYR A 554 -9.72 -7.73 -11.91
C TYR A 554 -9.64 -8.07 -10.41
N ASP A 555 -8.73 -7.43 -9.69
CA ASP A 555 -8.55 -7.62 -8.25
C ASP A 555 -7.91 -6.39 -7.63
N ARG A 556 -8.70 -5.62 -6.86
CA ARG A 556 -8.23 -4.39 -6.23
C ARG A 556 -8.73 -4.29 -4.80
N THR A 557 -7.84 -3.89 -3.89
CA THR A 557 -8.13 -3.73 -2.46
C THR A 557 -7.84 -2.30 -2.02
N LEU A 558 -8.76 -1.68 -1.29
CA LEU A 558 -8.62 -0.35 -0.68
C LEU A 558 -9.07 -0.36 0.80
N GLY A 559 -8.76 0.71 1.53
CA GLY A 559 -9.10 0.91 2.94
C GLY A 559 -7.89 0.92 3.88
N GLU A 560 -8.14 0.93 5.20
CA GLU A 560 -7.08 1.07 6.21
C GLU A 560 -6.38 -0.26 6.52
N THR A 561 -5.06 -0.22 6.79
CA THR A 561 -4.25 -1.41 7.12
C THR A 561 -3.78 -1.47 8.57
N GLU A 562 -3.91 -0.36 9.29
CA GLU A 562 -3.48 -0.20 10.67
C GLU A 562 -4.54 -0.66 11.68
N THR A 563 -4.12 -0.87 12.93
CA THR A 563 -5.06 -1.20 14.01
C THR A 563 -5.86 0.03 14.42
N ARG A 564 -7.04 -0.18 14.99
CA ARG A 564 -7.92 0.86 15.49
C ARG A 564 -7.20 1.74 16.52
N GLU A 565 -6.55 1.14 17.51
CA GLU A 565 -5.87 1.92 18.55
C GLU A 565 -4.68 2.73 18.00
N ALA A 566 -3.95 2.19 17.01
CA ALA A 566 -2.89 2.93 16.34
C ALA A 566 -3.45 4.16 15.61
N LEU A 567 -4.58 4.02 14.91
CA LEU A 567 -5.24 5.11 14.20
C LEU A 567 -5.81 6.17 15.15
N PHE A 568 -6.46 5.78 16.25
CA PHE A 568 -6.90 6.74 17.27
C PHE A 568 -5.73 7.52 17.87
N SER A 569 -4.67 6.81 18.26
CA SER A 569 -3.46 7.43 18.84
C SER A 569 -2.76 8.36 17.85
N ALA A 570 -2.66 7.97 16.58
CA ALA A 570 -2.09 8.79 15.52
C ALA A 570 -2.95 10.04 15.27
N TYR A 571 -4.26 9.89 15.19
CA TYR A 571 -5.17 11.01 14.99
C TYR A 571 -5.07 12.03 16.14
N GLU A 572 -5.13 11.58 17.39
CA GLU A 572 -5.01 12.45 18.59
C GLU A 572 -3.67 13.22 18.62
N ARG A 573 -2.61 12.61 18.10
CA ARG A 573 -1.26 13.18 18.04
C ARG A 573 -1.10 14.18 16.90
N ASP A 574 -1.46 13.78 15.68
CA ASP A 574 -0.95 14.36 14.43
C ASP A 574 -1.84 15.45 13.83
N VAL A 575 -3.16 15.45 14.11
CA VAL A 575 -4.05 16.47 13.54
C VAL A 575 -3.96 17.82 14.28
N PRO A 576 -4.24 18.95 13.59
CA PRO A 576 -4.29 20.26 14.24
C PRO A 576 -5.31 20.35 15.38
N ALA A 577 -5.12 21.30 16.28
CA ALA A 577 -5.88 21.41 17.53
C ALA A 577 -7.41 21.44 17.31
N GLU A 578 -7.86 22.11 16.24
CA GLU A 578 -9.27 22.25 15.87
C GLU A 578 -9.94 20.89 15.61
N PHE A 579 -9.18 19.91 15.12
CA PHE A 579 -9.65 18.58 14.73
C PHE A 579 -9.58 17.55 15.87
N LYS A 580 -8.86 17.84 16.97
CA LYS A 580 -8.69 16.88 18.08
C LYS A 580 -10.00 16.55 18.80
N SER A 581 -10.92 17.52 18.90
CA SER A 581 -12.22 17.35 19.56
C SER A 581 -13.17 16.38 18.84
N LEU A 582 -12.82 15.98 17.61
CA LEU A 582 -13.57 15.02 16.79
C LEU A 582 -13.45 13.58 17.32
N VAL A 583 -12.46 13.30 18.16
CA VAL A 583 -12.34 12.00 18.81
C VAL A 583 -13.43 11.84 19.88
N LYS A 584 -14.28 10.83 19.72
CA LYS A 584 -15.38 10.44 20.62
C LYS A 584 -15.12 9.03 21.15
N ARG A 585 -14.04 8.91 21.95
CA ARG A 585 -13.70 7.65 22.63
C ARG A 585 -14.86 7.19 23.55
N PRO A 586 -15.02 5.87 23.71
CA PRO A 586 -14.21 4.83 23.08
C PRO A 586 -14.63 4.52 21.64
N TYR A 587 -15.73 5.05 21.13
CA TYR A 587 -16.44 4.48 19.98
C TYR A 587 -15.96 4.91 18.60
N ARG A 588 -15.63 6.19 18.38
CA ARG A 588 -15.39 6.71 17.03
C ARG A 588 -14.60 8.02 16.98
N ILE A 589 -14.17 8.39 15.79
CA ILE A 589 -13.73 9.74 15.41
C ILE A 589 -14.78 10.26 14.43
N VAL A 590 -15.44 11.37 14.74
CA VAL A 590 -16.52 11.91 13.89
C VAL A 590 -15.99 12.89 12.85
N ALA A 591 -16.62 12.98 11.69
CA ALA A 591 -16.25 13.95 10.67
C ALA A 591 -16.46 15.40 11.18
N PRO A 592 -15.74 16.39 10.62
CA PRO A 592 -15.77 17.78 11.10
C PRO A 592 -17.17 18.37 11.28
N GLY A 593 -18.07 18.18 10.30
CA GLY A 593 -19.44 18.68 10.32
C GLY A 593 -20.30 18.07 11.44
N LYS A 594 -19.96 16.87 11.92
CA LYS A 594 -20.61 16.19 13.04
C LYS A 594 -19.99 16.54 14.40
N GLY A 595 -18.96 17.39 14.41
CA GLY A 595 -18.26 17.84 15.61
C GLY A 595 -18.13 19.35 15.68
N GLY A 596 -16.95 19.83 16.11
CA GLY A 596 -16.73 21.25 16.39
C GLY A 596 -16.87 22.21 15.20
N PHE A 597 -16.96 21.71 13.97
CA PHE A 597 -17.12 22.53 12.75
C PHE A 597 -18.59 22.63 12.30
N GLY A 598 -19.51 21.88 12.91
CA GLY A 598 -20.94 22.01 12.68
C GLY A 598 -21.47 23.40 13.08
N HIS A 599 -22.74 23.68 12.76
CA HIS A 599 -23.36 24.97 13.07
C HIS A 599 -23.33 25.24 14.60
N GLY A 600 -22.88 26.43 14.99
CA GLY A 600 -22.71 26.80 16.42
C GLY A 600 -21.51 26.15 17.12
N GLY A 601 -20.73 25.30 16.45
CA GLY A 601 -19.52 24.71 16.98
C GLY A 601 -18.35 25.72 17.08
N ALA A 602 -17.34 25.38 17.90
CA ALA A 602 -16.17 26.24 18.15
C ALA A 602 -15.39 26.60 16.88
N ASN A 603 -15.41 25.73 15.87
CA ASN A 603 -14.72 25.89 14.58
C ASN A 603 -15.69 26.16 13.43
N SER A 604 -16.92 26.61 13.73
CA SER A 604 -17.96 26.85 12.71
C SER A 604 -17.59 27.90 11.65
N ASN A 605 -16.57 28.74 11.91
CA ASN A 605 -16.06 29.76 11.00
C ASN A 605 -14.66 29.43 10.42
N TYR A 606 -14.21 28.18 10.50
CA TYR A 606 -12.85 27.76 10.12
C TYR A 606 -12.43 28.19 8.70
N TYR A 607 -13.33 28.13 7.72
CA TYR A 607 -13.02 28.53 6.33
C TYR A 607 -13.35 29.99 5.99
N THR A 608 -14.01 30.74 6.88
CA THR A 608 -14.58 32.06 6.57
C THR A 608 -13.55 33.02 5.96
N ASN A 609 -12.35 33.10 6.54
CA ASN A 609 -11.29 33.99 6.03
C ASN A 609 -10.76 33.55 4.66
N TYR A 610 -10.56 32.24 4.45
CA TYR A 610 -10.08 31.71 3.17
C TYR A 610 -11.13 31.90 2.06
N VAL A 611 -12.41 31.66 2.36
CA VAL A 611 -13.52 31.95 1.42
C VAL A 611 -13.54 33.43 1.03
N ASN A 612 -13.35 34.35 1.99
CA ASN A 612 -13.29 35.77 1.71
C ASN A 612 -12.11 36.13 0.79
N GLN A 613 -10.94 35.51 0.99
CA GLN A 613 -9.78 35.69 0.12
C GLN A 613 -10.03 35.14 -1.29
N VAL A 614 -10.59 33.94 -1.42
CA VAL A 614 -10.96 33.32 -2.70
C VAL A 614 -11.92 34.24 -3.47
N TRP A 615 -12.98 34.71 -2.82
CA TRP A 615 -13.96 35.58 -3.47
C TRP A 615 -13.35 36.91 -3.91
N SER A 616 -12.49 37.51 -3.07
CA SER A 616 -11.80 38.76 -3.39
C SER A 616 -10.86 38.59 -4.57
N HIS A 617 -10.05 37.53 -4.58
CA HIS A 617 -9.10 37.25 -5.65
C HIS A 617 -9.82 37.04 -6.99
N TYR A 618 -10.83 36.17 -7.01
CA TYR A 618 -11.57 35.85 -8.23
C TYR A 618 -12.63 36.90 -8.60
N ALA A 619 -12.75 38.02 -7.90
CA ALA A 619 -13.50 39.17 -8.40
C ALA A 619 -12.75 39.87 -9.55
N SER A 620 -11.42 39.80 -9.55
CA SER A 620 -10.55 40.44 -10.56
C SER A 620 -9.78 39.45 -11.43
N ASN A 621 -9.75 38.17 -11.08
CA ASN A 621 -9.03 37.11 -11.78
C ASN A 621 -9.98 36.00 -12.23
N ASP A 622 -9.65 35.31 -13.32
CA ASP A 622 -10.40 34.15 -13.77
C ASP A 622 -9.86 32.87 -13.13
N LEU A 623 -10.75 32.03 -12.61
CA LEU A 623 -10.44 30.64 -12.28
C LEU A 623 -10.72 29.78 -13.51
N VAL A 624 -9.73 29.06 -14.03
CA VAL A 624 -9.90 28.15 -15.17
C VAL A 624 -9.47 26.75 -14.79
N PHE A 625 -10.36 25.76 -14.90
CA PHE A 625 -10.05 24.35 -14.65
C PHE A 625 -10.78 23.43 -15.62
N THR A 626 -10.29 22.19 -15.78
CA THR A 626 -10.90 21.18 -16.67
C THR A 626 -11.46 20.03 -15.86
N ALA A 627 -12.70 19.60 -16.09
CA ALA A 627 -13.24 18.33 -15.60
C ALA A 627 -13.64 17.45 -16.79
N GLU A 628 -14.09 16.21 -16.54
CA GLU A 628 -14.55 15.32 -17.61
C GLU A 628 -15.65 15.98 -18.48
N ALA A 629 -16.54 16.75 -17.84
CA ALA A 629 -17.61 17.47 -18.53
C ALA A 629 -17.14 18.63 -19.43
N GLY A 630 -15.88 19.09 -19.30
CA GLY A 630 -15.32 20.19 -20.10
C GLY A 630 -14.46 21.17 -19.30
N THR A 631 -14.10 22.27 -19.95
CA THR A 631 -13.33 23.37 -19.35
C THR A 631 -14.28 24.41 -18.77
N PHE A 632 -14.05 24.81 -17.53
CA PHE A 632 -14.83 25.84 -16.84
C PHE A 632 -13.97 27.07 -16.61
N ARG A 633 -14.52 28.25 -16.89
CA ARG A 633 -13.90 29.54 -16.58
C ARG A 633 -14.86 30.34 -15.70
N GLY A 634 -14.43 30.64 -14.48
CA GLY A 634 -15.21 31.33 -13.46
C GLY A 634 -14.68 32.72 -13.13
N ARG A 635 -15.61 33.61 -12.78
CA ARG A 635 -15.34 34.93 -12.18
C ARG A 635 -16.37 35.20 -11.07
N VAL A 636 -15.95 35.86 -10.00
CA VAL A 636 -16.89 36.39 -9.00
C VAL A 636 -17.52 37.67 -9.53
N ILE A 637 -18.84 37.68 -9.68
CA ILE A 637 -19.64 38.82 -10.15
C ILE A 637 -20.68 39.14 -9.06
N GLY A 638 -20.57 40.32 -8.46
CA GLY A 638 -21.34 40.62 -7.25
C GLY A 638 -20.94 39.69 -6.11
N ASN A 639 -21.89 38.90 -5.60
CA ASN A 639 -21.61 37.91 -4.56
C ASN A 639 -21.49 36.47 -5.09
N ASP A 640 -21.79 36.25 -6.37
CA ASP A 640 -21.86 34.92 -6.98
C ASP A 640 -20.56 34.58 -7.70
N PHE A 641 -20.15 33.31 -7.65
CA PHE A 641 -19.10 32.79 -8.51
C PHE A 641 -19.75 32.24 -9.77
N VAL A 642 -19.58 32.93 -10.89
CA VAL A 642 -20.26 32.64 -12.16
C VAL A 642 -19.29 32.01 -13.14
N PHE A 643 -19.66 30.88 -13.71
CA PHE A 643 -18.85 30.07 -14.60
C PHE A 643 -19.46 29.96 -16.00
N SER A 644 -18.57 29.89 -16.98
CA SER A 644 -18.86 29.45 -18.35
C SER A 644 -18.27 28.07 -18.57
N LYS A 645 -18.85 27.32 -19.52
CA LYS A 645 -18.35 26.01 -19.97
C LYS A 645 -17.87 26.12 -21.42
N ASN A 646 -16.66 25.64 -21.70
CA ASN A 646 -16.05 25.57 -23.03
C ASN A 646 -16.11 26.89 -23.83
N GLY A 647 -15.93 28.03 -23.15
CA GLY A 647 -15.99 29.36 -23.78
C GLY A 647 -17.42 29.85 -24.12
N GLY A 648 -18.45 29.14 -23.66
CA GLY A 648 -19.85 29.55 -23.78
C GLY A 648 -20.25 30.68 -22.82
N PRO A 649 -21.57 30.93 -22.64
CA PRO A 649 -22.05 31.98 -21.75
C PRO A 649 -21.73 31.69 -20.28
N GLN A 650 -21.59 32.75 -19.48
CA GLN A 650 -21.45 32.67 -18.02
C GLN A 650 -22.84 32.52 -17.36
N ASN A 651 -23.31 31.28 -17.23
CA ASN A 651 -24.65 30.96 -16.74
C ASN A 651 -24.70 29.80 -15.73
N LEU A 652 -23.56 29.40 -15.18
CA LEU A 652 -23.45 28.40 -14.11
C LEU A 652 -23.03 29.11 -12.81
N TYR A 653 -23.73 28.88 -11.70
CA TYR A 653 -23.56 29.69 -10.50
C TYR A 653 -23.21 28.85 -9.27
N ILE A 654 -22.28 29.37 -8.47
CA ILE A 654 -22.25 29.20 -7.02
C ILE A 654 -22.83 30.48 -6.44
N ARG A 655 -24.03 30.37 -5.86
CA ARG A 655 -24.84 31.52 -5.43
C ARG A 655 -24.39 31.95 -4.04
N GLY A 656 -23.69 33.08 -3.94
CA GLY A 656 -23.09 33.55 -2.69
C GLY A 656 -21.87 32.75 -2.22
N LYS A 657 -21.25 33.26 -1.14
CA LYS A 657 -20.12 32.62 -0.47
C LYS A 657 -20.56 31.35 0.28
N PRO A 658 -19.85 30.22 0.16
CA PRO A 658 -20.08 29.06 1.01
C PRO A 658 -19.59 29.33 2.44
N VAL A 659 -20.26 28.71 3.41
CA VAL A 659 -19.78 28.68 4.81
C VAL A 659 -18.93 27.42 5.07
N THR A 660 -18.32 27.33 6.25
CA THR A 660 -17.53 26.15 6.66
C THR A 660 -18.32 24.85 6.49
N GLN A 661 -19.61 24.86 6.82
CA GLN A 661 -20.46 23.68 6.75
C GLN A 661 -20.75 23.26 5.30
N ASP A 662 -20.99 24.22 4.39
CA ASP A 662 -21.14 23.96 2.96
C ASP A 662 -19.91 23.23 2.40
N ILE A 663 -18.71 23.66 2.83
CA ILE A 663 -17.43 23.07 2.40
C ILE A 663 -17.23 21.67 3.00
N MET A 664 -17.43 21.51 4.30
CA MET A 664 -17.17 20.23 4.98
C MET A 664 -18.19 19.15 4.60
N GLU A 665 -19.44 19.53 4.32
CA GLU A 665 -20.52 18.58 4.04
C GLU A 665 -20.93 18.52 2.56
N GLY A 666 -20.39 19.40 1.70
CA GLY A 666 -20.82 19.53 0.31
C GLY A 666 -22.30 19.88 0.23
N SER A 667 -22.67 20.96 0.90
CA SER A 667 -24.05 21.38 1.12
C SER A 667 -24.24 22.86 0.80
N GLY A 668 -25.46 23.38 1.04
CA GLY A 668 -25.78 24.79 0.83
C GLY A 668 -25.42 25.29 -0.57
N ASN A 669 -24.58 26.32 -0.64
CA ASN A 669 -24.19 26.96 -1.91
C ASN A 669 -23.33 26.05 -2.80
N LEU A 670 -22.82 24.94 -2.25
CA LEU A 670 -22.02 23.94 -2.95
C LEU A 670 -22.79 22.65 -3.33
N ALA A 671 -24.13 22.67 -3.25
CA ALA A 671 -24.96 21.54 -3.66
C ALA A 671 -26.30 21.93 -4.33
N ALA A 672 -26.37 23.13 -4.91
CA ALA A 672 -27.60 23.74 -5.44
C ALA A 672 -27.59 23.87 -6.97
N GLY A 673 -28.77 24.02 -7.56
CA GLY A 673 -28.91 24.28 -9.00
C GLY A 673 -28.88 23.02 -9.88
N SER A 674 -28.53 23.23 -11.14
CA SER A 674 -28.50 22.26 -12.24
C SER A 674 -27.40 21.20 -12.08
N ALA A 675 -27.49 20.13 -12.89
CA ALA A 675 -26.47 19.09 -12.90
C ALA A 675 -25.09 19.62 -13.30
N GLU A 676 -25.01 20.57 -14.24
CA GLU A 676 -23.73 21.18 -14.64
C GLU A 676 -23.16 22.09 -13.54
N GLU A 677 -24.01 22.84 -12.84
CA GLU A 677 -23.58 23.61 -11.66
C GLU A 677 -23.01 22.69 -10.57
N LYS A 678 -23.60 21.51 -10.36
CA LYS A 678 -23.09 20.53 -9.39
C LYS A 678 -21.73 19.94 -9.79
N VAL A 679 -21.43 19.81 -11.08
CA VAL A 679 -20.07 19.45 -11.53
C VAL A 679 -19.07 20.51 -11.10
N VAL A 680 -19.39 21.79 -11.28
CA VAL A 680 -18.53 22.90 -10.82
C VAL A 680 -18.40 22.88 -9.30
N GLN A 681 -19.52 22.77 -8.59
CA GLN A 681 -19.55 22.81 -7.13
C GLN A 681 -18.77 21.66 -6.49
N ALA A 682 -18.81 20.45 -7.07
CA ALA A 682 -17.98 19.33 -6.60
C ALA A 682 -16.48 19.66 -6.69
N GLN A 683 -16.03 20.20 -7.83
CA GLN A 683 -14.63 20.59 -8.03
C GLN A 683 -14.19 21.68 -7.05
N ILE A 684 -15.03 22.71 -6.87
CA ILE A 684 -14.75 23.81 -5.94
C ILE A 684 -14.77 23.32 -4.48
N THR A 685 -15.69 22.42 -4.12
CA THR A 685 -15.74 21.82 -2.78
C THR A 685 -14.46 21.04 -2.47
N ALA A 686 -14.01 20.20 -3.40
CA ALA A 686 -12.75 19.47 -3.25
C ALA A 686 -11.54 20.43 -3.16
N ALA A 687 -11.49 21.46 -4.00
CA ALA A 687 -10.42 22.45 -3.98
C ALA A 687 -10.39 23.27 -2.68
N PHE A 688 -11.53 23.55 -2.06
CA PHE A 688 -11.58 24.14 -0.71
C PHE A 688 -11.04 23.19 0.35
N ASN A 689 -11.55 21.95 0.40
CA ASN A 689 -11.12 20.96 1.39
C ASN A 689 -9.61 20.67 1.32
N ARG A 690 -9.04 20.70 0.11
CA ARG A 690 -7.61 20.44 -0.17
C ARG A 690 -6.73 21.70 -0.15
N HIS A 691 -7.31 22.89 0.07
CA HIS A 691 -6.63 24.20 0.04
C HIS A 691 -5.87 24.49 -1.27
N LEU A 692 -6.57 24.49 -2.41
CA LEU A 692 -5.95 24.63 -3.74
C LEU A 692 -6.26 25.96 -4.44
N LEU A 693 -7.36 26.61 -4.07
CA LEU A 693 -7.97 27.68 -4.87
C LEU A 693 -7.09 28.93 -5.06
N LEU A 694 -6.13 29.19 -4.18
CA LEU A 694 -5.24 30.35 -4.26
C LEU A 694 -3.75 30.00 -4.37
N THR A 695 -3.41 28.74 -4.16
CA THR A 695 -2.04 28.28 -3.89
C THR A 695 -1.51 27.35 -4.97
N VAL A 696 -2.40 26.79 -5.80
CA VAL A 696 -2.06 25.74 -6.75
C VAL A 696 -2.71 26.03 -8.09
N ASP A 697 -1.90 25.99 -9.16
CA ASP A 697 -2.40 26.04 -10.52
C ASP A 697 -3.46 24.93 -10.74
N PRO A 698 -4.67 25.25 -11.23
CA PRO A 698 -5.70 24.27 -11.52
C PRO A 698 -5.29 23.08 -12.39
N ALA A 699 -4.25 23.22 -13.23
CA ALA A 699 -3.66 22.11 -13.98
C ALA A 699 -3.09 21.00 -13.06
N ASN A 700 -2.72 21.34 -11.83
CA ASN A 700 -2.16 20.44 -10.83
C ASN A 700 -3.19 19.97 -9.79
N TRP A 701 -4.48 20.31 -9.94
CA TRP A 701 -5.52 19.89 -8.98
C TRP A 701 -5.78 18.39 -8.94
N SER A 702 -5.20 17.60 -9.85
CA SER A 702 -5.21 16.12 -9.79
C SER A 702 -4.05 15.53 -8.99
N ASN A 703 -3.00 16.31 -8.71
CA ASN A 703 -1.80 15.85 -8.06
C ASN A 703 -1.91 16.05 -6.53
N SER A 704 -2.07 14.93 -5.81
CA SER A 704 -2.25 14.93 -4.35
C SER A 704 -1.05 15.48 -3.57
N ALA A 705 0.13 15.60 -4.18
CA ALA A 705 1.29 16.22 -3.54
C ALA A 705 1.05 17.70 -3.17
N TYR A 706 0.06 18.35 -3.77
CA TYR A 706 -0.32 19.73 -3.47
C TYR A 706 -1.44 19.86 -2.44
N TYR A 707 -2.05 18.76 -2.01
CA TYR A 707 -3.21 18.82 -1.13
C TYR A 707 -2.81 19.06 0.32
N TYR A 708 -3.63 19.83 1.04
CA TYR A 708 -3.53 20.03 2.49
C TYR A 708 -2.19 20.62 2.97
N LEU A 709 -1.46 21.33 2.09
CA LEU A 709 -0.15 21.91 2.42
C LEU A 709 -0.25 23.17 3.30
N GLN A 710 -1.44 23.78 3.39
CA GLN A 710 -1.67 25.00 4.15
C GLN A 710 -3.06 24.99 4.79
N ALA A 711 -3.18 25.63 5.97
CA ALA A 711 -4.46 25.84 6.62
C ALA A 711 -5.17 27.11 6.09
N PRO A 712 -6.52 27.15 6.10
CA PRO A 712 -7.42 26.08 6.51
C PRO A 712 -7.52 24.96 5.46
N ALA A 713 -7.52 23.71 5.90
CA ALA A 713 -7.75 22.53 5.06
C ALA A 713 -8.47 21.44 5.87
N ASN A 714 -9.01 20.42 5.20
CA ASN A 714 -9.68 19.31 5.87
C ASN A 714 -8.66 18.26 6.33
N TYR A 715 -8.02 18.53 7.46
CA TYR A 715 -7.01 17.64 8.04
C TYR A 715 -7.58 16.30 8.56
N PHE A 716 -8.90 16.21 8.76
CA PHE A 716 -9.58 14.92 8.97
C PHE A 716 -9.51 14.04 7.71
N SER A 717 -9.86 14.58 6.54
CA SER A 717 -9.73 13.84 5.27
C SER A 717 -8.27 13.49 4.98
N LYS A 718 -7.35 14.46 5.14
CA LYS A 718 -5.90 14.23 4.98
C LYS A 718 -5.42 13.01 5.77
N PHE A 719 -5.81 12.92 7.05
CA PHE A 719 -5.44 11.80 7.90
C PHE A 719 -5.84 10.45 7.29
N TRP A 720 -7.08 10.33 6.80
CA TRP A 720 -7.51 9.06 6.20
C TRP A 720 -6.79 8.71 4.91
N HIS A 721 -6.40 9.70 4.09
CA HIS A 721 -5.50 9.43 2.96
C HIS A 721 -4.13 8.94 3.42
N ASP A 722 -3.51 9.58 4.41
CA ASP A 722 -2.19 9.19 4.92
C ASP A 722 -2.15 7.74 5.47
N HIS A 723 -3.31 7.22 5.89
CA HIS A 723 -3.47 5.94 6.58
C HIS A 723 -4.26 4.87 5.77
N SER A 724 -4.50 5.11 4.47
CA SER A 724 -5.22 4.17 3.59
C SER A 724 -4.35 3.65 2.44
N ILE A 725 -4.66 2.45 1.95
CA ILE A 725 -4.02 1.86 0.76
C ILE A 725 -4.09 2.86 -0.41
N ASP A 726 -2.97 3.00 -1.13
CA ASP A 726 -2.78 3.90 -2.27
C ASP A 726 -3.02 5.39 -1.98
N GLY A 727 -3.18 5.79 -0.71
CA GLY A 727 -3.57 7.14 -0.36
C GLY A 727 -5.02 7.47 -0.71
N LEU A 728 -5.89 6.46 -0.88
CA LEU A 728 -7.26 6.61 -1.34
C LEU A 728 -8.26 6.43 -0.20
N SER A 729 -9.06 7.46 0.06
CA SER A 729 -10.06 7.43 1.12
C SER A 729 -11.21 8.38 0.83
N TYR A 730 -12.43 7.99 1.23
CA TYR A 730 -13.59 8.86 1.15
C TYR A 730 -13.70 9.70 2.43
N GLY A 731 -12.81 10.70 2.58
CA GLY A 731 -12.69 11.51 3.79
C GLY A 731 -13.66 12.70 3.85
N PHE A 732 -14.20 13.12 2.70
CA PHE A 732 -15.30 14.09 2.57
C PHE A 732 -16.15 13.79 1.33
N CYS A 733 -17.31 14.42 1.20
CA CYS A 733 -18.36 14.11 0.21
C CYS A 733 -17.93 14.11 -1.27
N TYR A 734 -16.88 14.84 -1.64
CA TYR A 734 -16.36 14.94 -3.00
C TYR A 734 -14.89 14.53 -3.12
N ASP A 735 -14.43 13.57 -2.30
CA ASP A 735 -13.07 13.05 -2.38
C ASP A 735 -12.80 12.27 -3.69
N ASP A 736 -13.87 11.78 -4.33
CA ASP A 736 -13.88 11.13 -5.63
C ASP A 736 -13.44 12.07 -6.77
N VAL A 737 -13.48 13.38 -6.56
CA VAL A 737 -12.93 14.36 -7.49
C VAL A 737 -11.44 14.07 -7.72
N ARG A 738 -11.12 13.72 -8.97
CA ARG A 738 -9.78 13.28 -9.44
C ARG A 738 -9.35 11.92 -8.92
N GLY A 739 -10.30 11.08 -8.52
CA GLY A 739 -10.05 9.67 -8.19
C GLY A 739 -9.28 9.45 -6.90
N HIS A 740 -9.52 10.29 -5.88
CA HIS A 740 -8.85 10.16 -4.57
C HIS A 740 -9.70 9.48 -3.50
N SER A 741 -10.95 9.10 -3.81
CA SER A 741 -11.80 8.33 -2.91
C SER A 741 -11.45 6.84 -2.87
N SER A 742 -11.98 6.12 -1.89
CA SER A 742 -11.91 4.65 -1.80
C SER A 742 -12.92 3.92 -2.70
N LEU A 743 -13.34 4.54 -3.81
CA LEU A 743 -14.26 3.93 -4.78
C LEU A 743 -13.60 2.75 -5.51
N LEU A 744 -14.29 1.62 -5.49
CA LEU A 744 -14.04 0.45 -6.31
C LEU A 744 -15.23 0.25 -7.23
N GLU A 745 -14.95 0.08 -8.52
CA GLU A 745 -15.96 -0.24 -9.51
C GLU A 745 -15.44 -1.24 -10.53
N HIS A 746 -16.33 -2.11 -11.02
CA HIS A 746 -15.99 -3.07 -12.07
C HIS A 746 -17.24 -3.59 -12.79
N PRO A 747 -17.26 -3.67 -14.14
CA PRO A 747 -18.43 -4.08 -14.90
C PRO A 747 -18.79 -5.56 -14.83
N SER A 748 -17.86 -6.43 -14.42
CA SER A 748 -18.09 -7.87 -14.31
C SER A 748 -17.72 -8.39 -12.92
N PRO A 749 -18.39 -7.92 -11.85
CA PRO A 749 -18.00 -8.26 -10.48
C PRO A 749 -18.25 -9.75 -10.21
N LYS A 750 -17.22 -10.44 -9.71
CA LYS A 750 -17.36 -11.78 -9.13
C LYS A 750 -17.77 -11.68 -7.67
N GLY A 751 -17.11 -10.82 -6.90
CA GLY A 751 -17.44 -10.62 -5.51
C GLY A 751 -16.62 -9.55 -4.81
N LEU A 752 -17.09 -9.17 -3.63
CA LEU A 752 -16.48 -8.21 -2.73
C LEU A 752 -16.10 -8.92 -1.43
N ILE A 753 -14.84 -8.82 -1.04
CA ILE A 753 -14.39 -9.22 0.30
C ILE A 753 -14.31 -7.96 1.16
N VAL A 754 -14.96 -7.99 2.32
CA VAL A 754 -14.95 -6.91 3.31
C VAL A 754 -14.28 -7.40 4.57
N THR A 755 -13.07 -6.91 4.84
CA THR A 755 -12.30 -7.29 6.02
C THR A 755 -12.59 -6.33 7.18
N VAL A 756 -13.07 -6.87 8.29
CA VAL A 756 -13.37 -6.15 9.54
C VAL A 756 -12.13 -6.16 10.44
N GLY A 757 -11.47 -5.01 10.58
CA GLY A 757 -10.25 -4.85 11.38
C GLY A 757 -10.51 -4.39 12.82
N TRP A 758 -9.44 -4.42 13.64
CA TRP A 758 -9.41 -3.86 14.99
C TRP A 758 -8.01 -3.39 15.38
#